data_AF-A0A1X6Z747-F1
#
_entry.id   AF-A0A1X6Z747-F1
#
_cell.length_a   1.000
_cell.length_b   1.000
_cell.length_c   1.000
_cell.angle_alpha   90.00
_cell.angle_beta   90.00
_cell.angle_gamma   90.00
#
_symmetry.space_group_name_H-M   'P 1'
#
loop_
_entity.id
_entity.type
_entity.pdbx_description
1 polymer ?
#
loop_
_entity_poly.entity_id
_entity_poly.type
_entity_poly.pdbx_seq_one_letter_code
_entity_poly.pdbx_strand_id
1 'polypeptide(L)'
;MTTQTISLNDRFDIGKDHVLLNGTQALVRLMLMQRARDAAAGLDTAGYVTGYRGSPLGAVDLQMARAAKWLEAANVLFHGGLNEDLAATQLWGSQQAELRGEGRHDGVFGLWYGKGPGVDRSGDVIRHANMAGTSRHGGVLMAMGDDHTGESSTVLHQSEWALVDAYMPIVSPAGVQEILDYGIYGYALSRYSGLWVGLKTMKDTVEATAVVDGRPDRMHLGDPSHFDMPDGGLNIRLGDTPHAQEARMIDYKRYAAEAFSHANGMDRRVWGRPGAQIGFVAAGKNWLDLTHALSLLGIDEDEAVRLGLTTYKVGQTFPLDMQGFHDWAEGLDLIVIVEEKRKLIEVQVKEALFDDRRGRRVYGWYKGGAGGMHREELFPTRGALDPVWIAEKLGDILIEEGRGTDAIKAGLTTLAEARRSDNAEEIAARLPYYCAGCPHNTSTKVPEGSRAYAGIGCHYMVQWMDRNTTGFTHMGGEGANWIGEAPFSTTPHVFQNLGDGTYNHSGVQAIRAALAAGTNITYKILYNDAVAMTGGQKNEGGLTPDQIARELEAMGVARIEVVYDEKEEPERADFPKSVGWHPRAEMDAVQKTLREVSGVTAIIYVQTCAAEKRRRRKRGAFPDPDTRVFINSDVCEGCGDCGVQSNCVAIAPKETEFGRKREIDQSACNKDFSCLNGFCPSFVTLEGAQPKSGATTDLDLPDLPAPEIPAIDKTWNVIVTGVGGTGVVTVGAVMAQAAQIAGMGAGMMEMAGLAQKGGAVHIHLRLAQAPDDISAVRVATGEADALIGGDLVVSAGAKTLGLCATGRTGAVVNSHETPTGAFTRDPEFALPGDRLRLALERRMRDRLDLFDASALARVTMGDSIFSNIMLLGAAWQRGLVPLPHDALMQAIALNGAAVERNARAFAIGRWAVLHPDEAARLMTPNVVDKPKTLAERIEARAAHLTQYQGRRLARRYRARLERIEDERLREAVALGYHKLLTYKDEYEVARLHLETRRKVAETFDGSPRMTFHLAPPVLSGTDPDGRPKKRRFGEGILRGFGLLARLKWLRGTPLDPFGRSEERRMERALIRQYEADMDAWLPQDGPGTREALVALAELPLSIRGFGPVKAANAATAEKRREEILASLRTGGGELARAAE
;
A
#
# COMPACT_ATOMS: atom_id res chain seq x y z
N MET A 1 -41.96 3.87 -6.20
CA MET A 1 -41.02 2.74 -6.36
C MET A 1 -40.79 2.16 -4.99
N THR A 2 -41.12 0.88 -4.77
CA THR A 2 -40.87 0.20 -3.50
C THR A 2 -39.37 0.03 -3.35
N THR A 3 -38.78 0.65 -2.31
CA THR A 3 -37.38 0.49 -1.93
C THR A 3 -37.12 -0.99 -1.71
N GLN A 4 -36.39 -1.63 -2.64
CA GLN A 4 -35.97 -3.03 -2.44
C GLN A 4 -35.11 -3.08 -1.19
N THR A 5 -35.38 -4.03 -0.30
CA THR A 5 -34.53 -4.28 0.86
C THR A 5 -33.22 -4.91 0.38
N ILE A 6 -32.17 -4.09 0.27
CA ILE A 6 -30.84 -4.52 -0.20
C ILE A 6 -30.08 -5.21 0.94
N SER A 7 -29.47 -6.35 0.64
CA SER A 7 -28.60 -7.13 1.52
C SER A 7 -27.20 -7.28 0.92
N LEU A 8 -26.16 -7.39 1.76
CA LEU A 8 -24.80 -7.65 1.30
C LEU A 8 -24.68 -8.97 0.53
N ASN A 9 -25.58 -9.93 0.76
CA ASN A 9 -25.59 -11.22 0.09
C ASN A 9 -26.24 -11.21 -1.30
N ASP A 10 -26.96 -10.13 -1.67
CA ASP A 10 -27.64 -10.03 -2.97
C ASP A 10 -26.67 -10.24 -4.14
N ARG A 11 -25.39 -9.93 -3.92
CA ARG A 11 -24.30 -10.11 -4.88
C ARG A 11 -24.13 -11.56 -5.38
N PHE A 12 -24.52 -12.57 -4.59
CA PHE A 12 -24.44 -14.00 -4.96
C PHE A 12 -25.81 -14.63 -5.24
N ASP A 13 -26.90 -13.89 -4.98
CA ASP A 13 -28.23 -14.34 -5.31
C ASP A 13 -28.47 -14.15 -6.82
N ILE A 14 -28.66 -15.27 -7.53
CA ILE A 14 -28.91 -15.28 -8.98
C ILE A 14 -30.28 -14.72 -9.36
N GLY A 15 -31.21 -14.58 -8.39
CA GLY A 15 -32.51 -13.96 -8.59
C GLY A 15 -32.51 -12.42 -8.52
N LYS A 16 -31.34 -11.81 -8.28
CA LYS A 16 -31.17 -10.36 -8.25
C LYS A 16 -30.56 -9.86 -9.57
N ASP A 17 -31.25 -8.90 -10.19
CA ASP A 17 -30.84 -8.34 -11.48
C ASP A 17 -29.72 -7.31 -11.34
N HIS A 18 -29.81 -6.35 -10.42
CA HIS A 18 -28.79 -5.32 -10.22
C HIS A 18 -28.03 -5.51 -8.92
N VAL A 19 -26.72 -5.72 -9.02
CA VAL A 19 -25.86 -6.04 -7.86
C VAL A 19 -24.58 -5.24 -7.87
N LEU A 20 -24.10 -4.85 -6.68
CA LEU A 20 -22.81 -4.21 -6.49
C LEU A 20 -21.72 -5.27 -6.33
N LEU A 21 -20.80 -5.35 -7.29
CA LEU A 21 -19.73 -6.34 -7.34
C LEU A 21 -18.38 -5.67 -7.61
N ASN A 22 -17.33 -6.24 -7.04
CA ASN A 22 -15.98 -6.05 -7.59
C ASN A 22 -15.59 -7.24 -8.47
N GLY A 23 -14.47 -7.14 -9.21
CA GLY A 23 -14.10 -8.20 -10.15
C GLY A 23 -13.82 -9.56 -9.49
N THR A 24 -13.23 -9.62 -8.29
CA THR A 24 -13.07 -10.92 -7.59
C THR A 24 -14.40 -11.56 -7.20
N GLN A 25 -15.41 -10.75 -6.85
CA GLN A 25 -16.75 -11.23 -6.56
C GLN A 25 -17.52 -11.58 -7.83
N ALA A 26 -17.26 -10.88 -8.94
CA ALA A 26 -17.77 -11.22 -10.25
C ALA A 26 -17.29 -12.63 -10.67
N LEU A 27 -16.05 -13.02 -10.39
CA LEU A 27 -15.58 -14.39 -10.64
C LEU A 27 -16.35 -15.45 -9.83
N VAL A 28 -16.75 -15.16 -8.58
CA VAL A 28 -17.63 -16.05 -7.81
C VAL A 28 -19.00 -16.14 -8.47
N ARG A 29 -19.61 -14.99 -8.79
CA ARG A 29 -20.94 -14.94 -9.40
C ARG A 29 -20.95 -15.61 -10.78
N LEU A 30 -19.88 -15.46 -11.56
CA LEU A 30 -19.70 -16.11 -12.86
C LEU A 30 -19.85 -17.63 -12.75
N MET A 31 -19.26 -18.26 -11.73
CA MET A 31 -19.43 -19.71 -11.51
C MET A 31 -20.87 -20.10 -11.24
N LEU A 32 -21.59 -19.30 -10.44
CA LEU A 32 -23.01 -19.51 -10.13
C LEU A 32 -23.88 -19.31 -11.37
N MET A 33 -23.60 -18.28 -12.17
CA MET A 33 -24.31 -17.99 -13.42
C MET A 33 -24.10 -19.12 -14.44
N GLN A 34 -22.89 -19.62 -14.61
CA GLN A 34 -22.63 -20.73 -15.54
C GLN A 34 -23.40 -21.99 -15.13
N ARG A 35 -23.42 -22.34 -13.83
CA ARG A 35 -24.24 -23.47 -13.35
C ARG A 35 -25.72 -23.27 -13.64
N ALA A 36 -26.24 -22.07 -13.40
CA ALA A 36 -27.65 -21.75 -13.63
C ALA A 36 -28.02 -21.86 -15.11
N ARG A 37 -27.14 -21.41 -16.01
CA ARG A 37 -27.32 -21.56 -17.46
C ARG A 37 -27.29 -23.01 -17.89
N ASP A 38 -26.37 -23.81 -17.37
CA ASP A 38 -26.31 -25.25 -17.67
C ASP A 38 -27.56 -25.98 -17.19
N ALA A 39 -28.07 -25.64 -16.00
CA ALA A 39 -29.34 -26.18 -15.49
C ALA A 39 -30.52 -25.84 -16.42
N ALA A 40 -30.59 -24.58 -16.88
CA ALA A 40 -31.63 -24.13 -17.81
C ALA A 40 -31.54 -24.81 -19.18
N ALA A 41 -30.33 -25.23 -19.58
CA ALA A 41 -30.08 -26.03 -20.78
C ALA A 41 -30.30 -27.55 -20.58
N GLY A 42 -30.65 -27.99 -19.37
CA GLY A 42 -30.89 -29.40 -19.05
C GLY A 42 -29.64 -30.23 -18.79
N LEU A 43 -28.50 -29.60 -18.51
CA LEU A 43 -27.23 -30.28 -18.20
C LEU A 43 -27.02 -30.38 -16.67
N ASP A 44 -26.49 -31.51 -16.21
CA ASP A 44 -25.98 -31.67 -14.85
C ASP A 44 -24.45 -31.51 -14.83
N THR A 45 -23.99 -30.27 -14.86
CA THR A 45 -22.57 -29.92 -14.74
C THR A 45 -22.19 -29.55 -13.30
N ALA A 46 -20.89 -29.67 -13.01
CA ALA A 46 -20.28 -29.16 -11.79
C ALA A 46 -19.20 -28.11 -12.09
N GLY A 47 -18.88 -27.25 -11.13
CA GLY A 47 -17.82 -26.26 -11.25
C GLY A 47 -16.58 -26.64 -10.44
N TYR A 48 -15.38 -26.37 -10.96
CA TYR A 48 -14.13 -26.48 -10.19
C TYR A 48 -13.31 -25.20 -10.29
N VAL A 49 -12.97 -24.62 -9.13
CA VAL A 49 -12.17 -23.40 -9.04
C VAL A 49 -10.87 -23.73 -8.31
N THR A 50 -9.74 -23.43 -8.95
CA THR A 50 -8.42 -23.57 -8.33
C THR A 50 -7.44 -22.54 -8.90
N GLY A 51 -6.37 -22.24 -8.19
CA GLY A 51 -5.44 -21.18 -8.56
C GLY A 51 -4.55 -20.79 -7.40
N TYR A 52 -3.70 -19.79 -7.61
CA TYR A 52 -2.89 -19.23 -6.53
C TYR A 52 -3.04 -17.72 -6.46
N ARG A 53 -3.24 -17.22 -5.26
CA ARG A 53 -3.49 -15.81 -4.98
C ARG A 53 -2.29 -14.93 -5.35
N GLY A 54 -2.57 -13.88 -6.10
CA GLY A 54 -1.62 -12.81 -6.39
C GLY A 54 -2.34 -11.58 -6.92
N SER A 55 -1.95 -10.38 -6.48
CA SER A 55 -2.56 -9.13 -6.92
C SER A 55 -2.50 -8.99 -8.46
N PRO A 56 -3.60 -8.65 -9.15
CA PRO A 56 -4.85 -8.12 -8.60
C PRO A 56 -5.88 -9.19 -8.14
N LEU A 57 -5.66 -10.47 -8.44
CA LEU A 57 -6.53 -11.60 -8.09
C LEU A 57 -6.32 -12.14 -6.65
N GLY A 58 -5.60 -11.40 -5.79
CA GLY A 58 -5.18 -11.87 -4.48
C GLY A 58 -6.32 -12.11 -3.47
N ALA A 59 -7.54 -11.65 -3.76
CA ALA A 59 -8.70 -11.82 -2.89
C ALA A 59 -9.67 -12.92 -3.36
N VAL A 60 -9.39 -13.63 -4.46
CA VAL A 60 -10.29 -14.65 -5.02
C VAL A 60 -10.57 -15.75 -4.00
N ASP A 61 -9.55 -16.34 -3.36
CA ASP A 61 -9.70 -17.37 -2.34
C ASP A 61 -10.60 -16.93 -1.19
N LEU A 62 -10.41 -15.70 -0.72
CA LEU A 62 -11.19 -15.13 0.36
C LEU A 62 -12.67 -14.97 -0.04
N GLN A 63 -12.96 -14.55 -1.27
CA GLN A 63 -14.34 -14.42 -1.74
C GLN A 63 -14.98 -15.79 -1.96
N MET A 64 -14.26 -16.74 -2.57
CA MET A 64 -14.74 -18.11 -2.78
C MET A 64 -15.06 -18.78 -1.43
N ALA A 65 -14.16 -18.67 -0.44
CA ALA A 65 -14.39 -19.22 0.90
C ALA A 65 -15.59 -18.55 1.62
N ARG A 66 -15.78 -17.24 1.46
CA ARG A 66 -16.96 -16.55 2.01
C ARG A 66 -18.27 -16.98 1.34
N ALA A 67 -18.21 -17.33 0.07
CA ALA A 67 -19.36 -17.77 -0.72
C ALA A 67 -19.55 -19.30 -0.71
N ALA A 68 -18.80 -20.05 0.11
CA ALA A 68 -18.79 -21.52 0.10
C ALA A 68 -20.20 -22.14 0.11
N LYS A 69 -21.11 -21.63 0.95
CA LYS A 69 -22.51 -22.12 1.00
C LYS A 69 -23.26 -21.98 -0.32
N TRP A 70 -23.04 -20.88 -1.04
CA TRP A 70 -23.67 -20.63 -2.34
C TRP A 70 -23.05 -21.51 -3.43
N LEU A 71 -21.72 -21.65 -3.40
CA LEU A 71 -20.97 -22.49 -4.33
C LEU A 71 -21.33 -23.98 -4.17
N GLU A 72 -21.36 -24.48 -2.94
CA GLU A 72 -21.75 -25.87 -2.62
C GLU A 72 -23.17 -26.17 -3.08
N ALA A 73 -24.13 -25.26 -2.84
CA ALA A 73 -25.51 -25.40 -3.32
C ALA A 73 -25.63 -25.44 -4.85
N ALA A 74 -24.64 -24.89 -5.56
CA ALA A 74 -24.55 -24.88 -7.02
C ALA A 74 -23.62 -25.99 -7.58
N ASN A 75 -23.19 -26.97 -6.77
CA ASN A 75 -22.20 -27.98 -7.17
C ASN A 75 -20.88 -27.39 -7.69
N VAL A 76 -20.43 -26.28 -7.11
CA VAL A 76 -19.14 -25.65 -7.41
C VAL A 76 -18.17 -25.90 -6.26
N LEU A 77 -17.07 -26.59 -6.56
CA LEU A 77 -16.00 -26.86 -5.60
C LEU A 77 -14.87 -25.86 -5.78
N PHE A 78 -14.51 -25.17 -4.70
CA PHE A 78 -13.32 -24.33 -4.64
C PHE A 78 -12.23 -25.00 -3.82
N HIS A 79 -11.05 -25.19 -4.42
CA HIS A 79 -9.82 -25.62 -3.75
C HIS A 79 -8.65 -24.71 -4.16
N GLY A 80 -8.14 -23.92 -3.22
CA GLY A 80 -6.90 -23.15 -3.42
C GLY A 80 -5.73 -24.07 -3.76
N GLY A 81 -4.98 -23.71 -4.80
CA GLY A 81 -3.80 -24.46 -5.25
C GLY A 81 -2.57 -24.13 -4.41
N LEU A 82 -1.61 -25.05 -4.32
CA LEU A 82 -0.34 -24.81 -3.65
C LEU A 82 0.52 -23.77 -4.40
N ASN A 83 0.48 -23.84 -5.72
CA ASN A 83 1.04 -22.89 -6.68
C ASN A 83 0.23 -22.94 -7.98
N GLU A 84 0.53 -22.02 -8.89
CA GLU A 84 -0.16 -21.82 -10.16
C GLU A 84 -0.10 -23.04 -11.09
N ASP A 85 1.07 -23.67 -11.16
CA ASP A 85 1.38 -24.80 -12.05
C ASP A 85 0.60 -26.07 -11.65
N LEU A 86 0.63 -26.41 -10.36
CA LEU A 86 -0.14 -27.53 -9.83
C LEU A 86 -1.65 -27.26 -9.85
N ALA A 87 -2.08 -26.01 -9.72
CA ALA A 87 -3.49 -25.64 -9.87
C ALA A 87 -3.97 -25.86 -11.31
N ALA A 88 -3.18 -25.45 -12.31
CA ALA A 88 -3.49 -25.72 -13.72
C ALA A 88 -3.54 -27.24 -14.00
N THR A 89 -2.61 -28.01 -13.42
CA THR A 89 -2.59 -29.47 -13.53
C THR A 89 -3.87 -30.11 -12.95
N GLN A 90 -4.32 -29.65 -11.78
CA GLN A 90 -5.56 -30.13 -11.16
C GLN A 90 -6.78 -29.84 -12.05
N LEU A 91 -6.84 -28.64 -12.64
CA LEU A 91 -7.94 -28.26 -13.53
C LEU A 91 -7.93 -29.05 -14.83
N TRP A 92 -6.75 -29.37 -15.38
CA TRP A 92 -6.65 -30.31 -16.50
C TRP A 92 -7.15 -31.71 -16.14
N GLY A 93 -6.89 -32.17 -14.91
CA GLY A 93 -7.45 -33.42 -14.40
C GLY A 93 -8.98 -33.43 -14.35
N SER A 94 -9.63 -32.30 -14.01
CA SER A 94 -11.10 -32.22 -13.97
C SER A 94 -11.76 -32.39 -15.34
N GLN A 95 -11.06 -32.01 -16.42
CA GLN A 95 -11.53 -32.18 -17.80
C GLN A 95 -11.49 -33.65 -18.28
N GLN A 96 -10.94 -34.56 -17.48
CA GLN A 96 -10.83 -35.98 -17.81
C GLN A 96 -11.81 -36.86 -17.02
N ALA A 97 -12.62 -36.28 -16.14
CA ALA A 97 -13.41 -36.99 -15.15
C ALA A 97 -14.41 -37.98 -15.78
N GLU A 98 -15.06 -37.59 -16.87
CA GLU A 98 -16.08 -38.38 -17.55
C GLU A 98 -15.55 -39.29 -18.67
N LEU A 99 -14.31 -39.08 -19.13
CA LEU A 99 -13.75 -39.73 -20.33
C LEU A 99 -13.70 -41.27 -20.24
N ARG A 100 -13.68 -41.82 -19.03
CA ARG A 100 -13.62 -43.28 -18.76
C ARG A 100 -15.00 -43.89 -18.44
N GLY A 101 -16.07 -43.10 -18.53
CA GLY A 101 -17.41 -43.53 -18.07
C GLY A 101 -17.58 -43.49 -16.54
N GLU A 102 -16.66 -42.83 -15.83
CA GLU A 102 -16.63 -42.72 -14.36
C GLU A 102 -17.13 -41.34 -13.87
N GLY A 103 -17.65 -40.52 -14.78
CA GLY A 103 -18.11 -39.16 -14.49
C GLY A 103 -19.33 -39.15 -13.56
N ARG A 104 -19.30 -38.28 -12.55
CA ARG A 104 -20.46 -38.01 -11.68
C ARG A 104 -21.45 -36.98 -12.26
N HIS A 105 -20.99 -36.22 -13.25
CA HIS A 105 -21.67 -35.10 -13.89
C HIS A 105 -21.37 -35.14 -15.40
N ASP A 106 -22.17 -34.45 -16.21
CA ASP A 106 -22.01 -34.40 -17.67
C ASP A 106 -20.70 -33.73 -18.12
N GLY A 107 -20.13 -32.88 -17.25
CA GLY A 107 -18.85 -32.21 -17.43
C GLY A 107 -18.54 -31.30 -16.25
N VAL A 108 -17.27 -30.90 -16.12
CA VAL A 108 -16.80 -30.01 -15.04
C VAL A 108 -16.28 -28.71 -15.66
N PHE A 109 -16.98 -27.59 -15.49
CA PHE A 109 -16.50 -26.30 -15.96
C PHE A 109 -15.48 -25.72 -14.96
N GLY A 110 -14.40 -25.16 -15.49
CA GLY A 110 -13.21 -24.84 -14.70
C GLY A 110 -12.84 -23.36 -14.69
N LEU A 111 -12.53 -22.80 -13.52
CA LEU A 111 -11.89 -21.50 -13.40
C LEU A 111 -10.50 -21.65 -12.76
N TRP A 112 -9.46 -21.35 -13.54
CA TRP A 112 -8.12 -21.11 -13.04
C TRP A 112 -7.90 -19.63 -12.77
N TYR A 113 -7.15 -19.27 -11.72
CA TYR A 113 -6.72 -17.89 -11.49
C TYR A 113 -5.26 -17.82 -11.03
N GLY A 114 -4.55 -16.81 -11.52
CA GLY A 114 -3.16 -16.57 -11.15
C GLY A 114 -2.67 -15.22 -11.65
N LYS A 115 -1.63 -14.68 -11.00
CA LYS A 115 -0.96 -13.46 -11.45
C LYS A 115 -0.09 -13.76 -12.67
N GLY A 116 0.23 -12.73 -13.46
CA GLY A 116 1.13 -12.79 -14.60
C GLY A 116 2.35 -13.72 -14.47
N PRO A 117 3.26 -13.54 -13.49
CA PRO A 117 4.41 -14.44 -13.33
C PRO A 117 4.04 -15.92 -13.07
N GLY A 118 2.84 -16.16 -12.53
CA GLY A 118 2.27 -17.49 -12.37
C GLY A 118 1.85 -18.12 -13.71
N VAL A 119 1.39 -17.31 -14.68
CA VAL A 119 1.17 -17.73 -16.06
C VAL A 119 2.51 -18.15 -16.69
N ASP A 120 3.53 -17.30 -16.61
CA ASP A 120 4.87 -17.61 -17.13
C ASP A 120 5.44 -18.91 -16.54
N ARG A 121 5.27 -19.09 -15.23
CA ARG A 121 5.72 -20.30 -14.52
C ARG A 121 4.98 -21.57 -14.97
N SER A 122 3.72 -21.45 -15.37
CA SER A 122 2.83 -22.59 -15.69
C SER A 122 2.83 -22.94 -17.19
N GLY A 123 3.74 -22.37 -17.98
CA GLY A 123 3.74 -22.53 -19.44
C GLY A 123 3.75 -23.99 -19.92
N ASP A 124 4.43 -24.89 -19.20
CA ASP A 124 4.51 -26.31 -19.57
C ASP A 124 3.14 -27.01 -19.46
N VAL A 125 2.49 -26.94 -18.30
CA VAL A 125 1.16 -27.51 -18.11
C VAL A 125 0.11 -26.85 -19.00
N ILE A 126 0.21 -25.54 -19.23
CA ILE A 126 -0.69 -24.80 -20.12
C ILE A 126 -0.67 -25.39 -21.53
N ARG A 127 0.52 -25.68 -22.08
CA ARG A 127 0.64 -26.31 -23.41
C ARG A 127 0.02 -27.70 -23.43
N HIS A 128 0.36 -28.55 -22.47
CA HIS A 128 -0.18 -29.92 -22.39
C HIS A 128 -1.71 -29.92 -22.28
N ALA A 129 -2.26 -29.08 -21.40
CA ALA A 129 -3.69 -29.00 -21.18
C ALA A 129 -4.43 -28.47 -22.41
N ASN A 130 -3.89 -27.46 -23.10
CA ASN A 130 -4.54 -26.89 -24.28
C ASN A 130 -4.44 -27.80 -25.52
N MET A 131 -3.31 -28.51 -25.70
CA MET A 131 -3.15 -29.55 -26.73
C MET A 131 -4.17 -30.67 -26.55
N ALA A 132 -4.29 -31.21 -25.33
CA ALA A 132 -5.31 -32.21 -25.00
C ALA A 132 -6.74 -31.66 -25.20
N GLY A 133 -6.99 -30.45 -24.71
CA GLY A 133 -8.25 -29.74 -24.81
C GLY A 133 -9.18 -29.89 -23.60
N THR A 134 -10.41 -29.42 -23.76
CA THR A 134 -11.44 -29.42 -22.71
C THR A 134 -12.52 -30.47 -22.95
N SER A 135 -13.22 -30.84 -21.88
CA SER A 135 -14.43 -31.65 -21.94
C SER A 135 -15.53 -30.93 -22.73
N ARG A 136 -16.39 -31.69 -23.43
CA ARG A 136 -17.52 -31.16 -24.21
C ARG A 136 -18.46 -30.27 -23.39
N HIS A 137 -18.71 -30.65 -22.14
CA HIS A 137 -19.57 -29.88 -21.22
C HIS A 137 -18.80 -29.29 -20.03
N GLY A 138 -17.47 -29.44 -20.02
CA GLY A 138 -16.61 -28.76 -19.05
C GLY A 138 -16.37 -27.32 -19.48
N GLY A 139 -15.35 -27.10 -20.30
CA GLY A 139 -14.86 -25.77 -20.67
C GLY A 139 -14.04 -25.14 -19.53
N VAL A 140 -13.01 -24.38 -19.88
CA VAL A 140 -12.04 -23.83 -18.93
C VAL A 140 -11.75 -22.37 -19.23
N LEU A 141 -11.89 -21.54 -18.20
CA LEU A 141 -11.43 -20.16 -18.16
C LEU A 141 -10.15 -20.05 -17.34
N MET A 142 -9.22 -19.23 -17.83
CA MET A 142 -7.96 -18.92 -17.18
C MET A 142 -7.88 -17.42 -16.90
N ALA A 143 -8.28 -17.01 -15.70
CA ALA A 143 -8.21 -15.62 -15.25
C ALA A 143 -6.75 -15.22 -14.97
N MET A 144 -6.17 -14.43 -15.86
CA MET A 144 -4.78 -13.98 -15.79
C MET A 144 -4.71 -12.56 -15.24
N GLY A 145 -4.06 -12.38 -14.08
CA GLY A 145 -3.95 -11.12 -13.36
C GLY A 145 -2.71 -10.32 -13.75
N ASP A 146 -2.88 -9.32 -14.62
CA ASP A 146 -1.81 -8.44 -15.10
C ASP A 146 -1.73 -7.11 -14.32
N ASP A 147 -0.50 -6.64 -14.09
CA ASP A 147 -0.18 -5.37 -13.43
C ASP A 147 0.75 -4.57 -14.35
N HIS A 148 0.17 -3.71 -15.18
CA HIS A 148 0.90 -2.91 -16.18
C HIS A 148 1.73 -1.79 -15.57
N THR A 149 1.37 -1.29 -14.38
CA THR A 149 2.02 -0.15 -13.71
C THR A 149 3.05 -0.59 -12.65
N GLY A 150 3.03 -1.84 -12.22
CA GLY A 150 3.97 -2.39 -11.24
C GLY A 150 3.70 -1.92 -9.81
N GLU A 151 2.46 -1.55 -9.49
CA GLU A 151 2.09 -1.02 -8.17
C GLU A 151 2.14 -2.07 -7.05
N SER A 152 2.00 -3.35 -7.42
CA SER A 152 1.97 -4.50 -6.52
C SER A 152 2.86 -5.65 -6.99
N SER A 153 3.78 -5.37 -7.92
CA SER A 153 4.53 -6.36 -8.67
C SER A 153 6.00 -5.98 -8.80
N THR A 154 6.86 -7.00 -8.92
CA THR A 154 8.27 -6.81 -9.26
C THR A 154 8.51 -6.69 -10.77
N VAL A 155 7.51 -7.04 -11.59
CA VAL A 155 7.55 -6.95 -13.06
C VAL A 155 6.26 -6.29 -13.57
N LEU A 156 6.38 -5.46 -14.61
CA LEU A 156 5.24 -4.84 -15.30
C LEU A 156 4.77 -5.82 -16.38
N HIS A 157 3.81 -6.68 -16.02
CA HIS A 157 3.51 -7.91 -16.76
C HIS A 157 2.57 -7.69 -17.96
N GLN A 158 2.54 -8.66 -18.89
CA GLN A 158 1.53 -8.80 -19.95
C GLN A 158 1.43 -10.29 -20.32
N SER A 159 0.37 -10.97 -19.86
CA SER A 159 0.24 -12.43 -19.98
C SER A 159 -0.14 -12.92 -21.38
N GLU A 160 -0.68 -12.04 -22.22
CA GLU A 160 -1.28 -12.41 -23.50
C GLU A 160 -0.34 -13.21 -24.41
N TRP A 161 0.95 -12.83 -24.44
CA TRP A 161 1.94 -13.50 -25.29
C TRP A 161 2.23 -14.94 -24.88
N ALA A 162 2.11 -15.29 -23.59
CA ALA A 162 2.25 -16.66 -23.14
C ALA A 162 1.08 -17.53 -23.64
N LEU A 163 -0.12 -16.96 -23.74
CA LEU A 163 -1.30 -17.67 -24.24
C LEU A 163 -1.31 -17.77 -25.77
N VAL A 164 -0.86 -16.72 -26.48
CA VAL A 164 -0.66 -16.75 -27.93
C VAL A 164 0.29 -17.90 -28.31
N ASP A 165 1.39 -18.03 -27.58
CA ASP A 165 2.38 -19.10 -27.76
C ASP A 165 1.79 -20.51 -27.49
N ALA A 166 0.75 -20.60 -26.66
CA ALA A 166 0.01 -21.84 -26.42
C ALA A 166 -1.24 -22.03 -27.31
N TYR A 167 -1.51 -21.15 -28.29
CA TYR A 167 -2.73 -21.13 -29.11
C TYR A 167 -4.04 -21.03 -28.30
N MET A 168 -4.01 -20.35 -27.15
CA MET A 168 -5.20 -20.13 -26.33
C MET A 168 -5.92 -18.85 -26.73
N PRO A 169 -7.25 -18.87 -26.95
CA PRO A 169 -8.02 -17.66 -27.18
C PRO A 169 -7.99 -16.76 -25.96
N ILE A 170 -8.06 -15.45 -26.18
CA ILE A 170 -7.94 -14.43 -25.15
C ILE A 170 -9.11 -13.47 -25.27
N VAL A 171 -9.84 -13.29 -24.18
CA VAL A 171 -10.88 -12.27 -24.06
C VAL A 171 -10.46 -11.19 -23.08
N SER A 172 -10.71 -9.94 -23.44
CA SER A 172 -10.22 -8.76 -22.71
C SER A 172 -11.39 -7.90 -22.23
N PRO A 173 -11.95 -8.18 -21.03
CA PRO A 173 -13.06 -7.41 -20.46
C PRO A 173 -12.64 -5.97 -20.17
N ALA A 174 -13.54 -5.02 -20.44
CA ALA A 174 -13.32 -3.61 -20.17
C ALA A 174 -13.59 -3.20 -18.72
N GLY A 175 -14.48 -3.92 -18.03
CA GLY A 175 -14.84 -3.66 -16.64
C GLY A 175 -15.54 -4.85 -15.99
N VAL A 176 -16.12 -4.64 -14.79
CA VAL A 176 -16.71 -5.71 -13.96
C VAL A 176 -17.86 -6.43 -14.67
N GLN A 177 -18.71 -5.71 -15.42
CA GLN A 177 -19.80 -6.32 -16.19
C GLN A 177 -19.25 -7.34 -17.21
N GLU A 178 -18.18 -6.98 -17.91
CA GLU A 178 -17.62 -7.83 -18.97
C GLU A 178 -16.84 -9.01 -18.41
N ILE A 179 -16.42 -9.02 -17.14
CA ILE A 179 -15.92 -10.23 -16.50
C ILE A 179 -17.00 -11.32 -16.49
N LEU A 180 -18.27 -10.95 -16.25
CA LEU A 180 -19.40 -11.89 -16.30
C LEU A 180 -19.69 -12.29 -17.74
N ASP A 181 -19.86 -11.29 -18.62
CA ASP A 181 -20.24 -11.53 -20.02
C ASP A 181 -19.18 -12.35 -20.76
N TYR A 182 -17.93 -11.89 -20.75
CA TYR A 182 -16.84 -12.53 -21.47
C TYR A 182 -16.43 -13.84 -20.80
N GLY A 183 -16.70 -14.01 -19.51
CA GLY A 183 -16.59 -15.30 -18.84
C GLY A 183 -17.60 -16.33 -19.38
N ILE A 184 -18.88 -15.97 -19.48
CA ILE A 184 -19.91 -16.85 -20.05
C ILE A 184 -19.61 -17.17 -21.52
N TYR A 185 -19.20 -16.16 -22.30
CA TYR A 185 -18.71 -16.36 -23.67
C TYR A 185 -17.51 -17.32 -23.70
N GLY A 186 -16.52 -17.13 -22.82
CA GLY A 186 -15.31 -17.95 -22.81
C GLY A 186 -15.57 -19.40 -22.42
N TYR A 187 -16.53 -19.70 -21.54
CA TYR A 187 -16.94 -21.09 -21.29
C TYR A 187 -17.55 -21.75 -22.52
N ALA A 188 -18.43 -21.04 -23.23
CA ALA A 188 -19.03 -21.55 -24.46
C ALA A 188 -17.98 -21.75 -25.57
N LEU A 189 -17.11 -20.75 -25.78
CA LEU A 189 -15.98 -20.82 -26.70
C LEU A 189 -15.06 -22.00 -26.37
N SER A 190 -14.75 -22.20 -25.09
CA SER A 190 -13.89 -23.30 -24.64
C SER A 190 -14.52 -24.67 -24.92
N ARG A 191 -15.82 -24.83 -24.69
CA ARG A 191 -16.56 -26.06 -25.00
C ARG A 191 -16.61 -26.33 -26.50
N TYR A 192 -16.83 -25.30 -27.31
CA TYR A 192 -16.92 -25.39 -28.77
C TYR A 192 -15.57 -25.72 -29.42
N SER A 193 -14.54 -24.93 -29.12
CA SER A 193 -13.21 -25.04 -29.76
C SER A 193 -12.33 -26.14 -29.14
N GLY A 194 -12.67 -26.63 -27.94
CA GLY A 194 -11.80 -27.53 -27.18
C GLY A 194 -10.53 -26.86 -26.66
N LEU A 195 -10.43 -25.53 -26.69
CA LEU A 195 -9.31 -24.74 -26.16
C LEU A 195 -9.62 -24.21 -24.77
N TRP A 196 -8.59 -23.96 -23.98
CA TRP A 196 -8.71 -23.15 -22.77
C TRP A 196 -8.77 -21.67 -23.17
N VAL A 197 -9.58 -20.87 -22.49
CA VAL A 197 -9.78 -19.45 -22.82
C VAL A 197 -9.20 -18.57 -21.73
N GLY A 198 -8.28 -17.68 -22.10
CA GLY A 198 -7.73 -16.66 -21.22
C GLY A 198 -8.72 -15.53 -20.99
N LEU A 199 -8.99 -15.22 -19.72
CA LEU A 199 -9.74 -14.04 -19.30
C LEU A 199 -8.73 -13.01 -18.77
N LYS A 200 -8.44 -11.97 -19.55
CA LYS A 200 -7.50 -10.93 -19.14
C LYS A 200 -8.10 -10.12 -18.00
N THR A 201 -7.43 -10.13 -16.85
CA THR A 201 -7.86 -9.35 -15.70
C THR A 201 -6.74 -8.40 -15.30
N MET A 202 -7.07 -7.12 -15.21
CA MET A 202 -6.15 -6.06 -14.81
C MET A 202 -6.63 -5.43 -13.51
N LYS A 203 -5.76 -4.67 -12.84
CA LYS A 203 -6.11 -3.90 -11.64
C LYS A 203 -7.41 -3.12 -11.83
N ASP A 204 -7.51 -2.37 -12.93
CA ASP A 204 -8.67 -1.55 -13.32
C ASP A 204 -9.96 -2.34 -13.55
N THR A 205 -9.89 -3.67 -13.73
CA THR A 205 -11.07 -4.54 -13.90
C THR A 205 -11.41 -5.31 -12.63
N VAL A 206 -10.40 -5.69 -11.84
CA VAL A 206 -10.57 -6.57 -10.67
C VAL A 206 -10.80 -5.80 -9.38
N GLU A 207 -10.05 -4.71 -9.19
CA GLU A 207 -10.15 -3.84 -8.02
C GLU A 207 -11.19 -2.73 -8.21
N ALA A 208 -11.78 -2.64 -9.40
CA ALA A 208 -12.99 -1.86 -9.62
C ALA A 208 -14.20 -2.55 -8.98
N THR A 209 -15.07 -1.74 -8.38
CA THR A 209 -16.39 -2.08 -7.89
C THR A 209 -17.41 -1.33 -8.74
N ALA A 210 -18.42 -2.02 -9.26
CA ALA A 210 -19.47 -1.42 -10.08
C ALA A 210 -20.84 -2.03 -9.76
N VAL A 211 -21.89 -1.26 -10.00
CA VAL A 211 -23.26 -1.80 -10.11
C VAL A 211 -23.38 -2.44 -11.48
N VAL A 212 -23.75 -3.73 -11.53
CA VAL A 212 -23.80 -4.52 -12.78
C VAL A 212 -25.15 -5.23 -12.95
N ASP A 213 -25.49 -5.59 -14.19
CA ASP A 213 -26.59 -6.51 -14.54
C ASP A 213 -26.08 -7.95 -14.35
N GLY A 214 -26.60 -8.60 -13.30
CA GLY A 214 -26.25 -9.93 -12.86
C GLY A 214 -27.17 -11.03 -13.39
N ARG A 215 -28.07 -10.76 -14.35
CA ARG A 215 -28.97 -11.77 -14.92
C ARG A 215 -28.19 -12.90 -15.62
N PRO A 216 -28.41 -14.18 -15.28
CA PRO A 216 -27.69 -15.29 -15.92
C PRO A 216 -27.90 -15.41 -17.42
N ASP A 217 -29.03 -14.93 -17.96
CA ASP A 217 -29.45 -15.04 -19.37
C ASP A 217 -29.08 -13.82 -20.22
N ARG A 218 -28.38 -12.82 -19.66
CA ARG A 218 -28.00 -11.57 -20.34
C ARG A 218 -27.31 -11.77 -21.70
N MET A 219 -26.48 -12.80 -21.82
CA MET A 219 -25.86 -13.18 -23.10
C MET A 219 -26.58 -14.34 -23.77
N HIS A 220 -26.89 -14.19 -25.05
CA HIS A 220 -27.35 -15.25 -25.94
C HIS A 220 -26.21 -15.63 -26.87
N LEU A 221 -25.82 -16.90 -26.86
CA LEU A 221 -24.68 -17.42 -27.63
C LEU A 221 -25.17 -18.51 -28.57
N GLY A 222 -24.61 -18.54 -29.78
CA GLY A 222 -24.92 -19.52 -30.81
C GLY A 222 -23.65 -20.16 -31.38
N ASP A 223 -23.81 -21.36 -31.92
CA ASP A 223 -22.73 -22.04 -32.64
C ASP A 223 -22.62 -21.51 -34.08
N PRO A 224 -21.40 -21.44 -34.66
CA PRO A 224 -21.21 -21.14 -36.07
C PRO A 224 -22.03 -22.07 -36.98
N SER A 225 -22.73 -21.50 -37.95
CA SER A 225 -23.57 -22.26 -38.88
C SER A 225 -22.77 -23.12 -39.88
N HIS A 226 -21.53 -22.74 -40.18
CA HIS A 226 -20.67 -23.39 -41.17
C HIS A 226 -19.22 -23.46 -40.66
N PHE A 227 -18.85 -24.57 -40.02
CA PHE A 227 -17.45 -24.89 -39.66
C PHE A 227 -17.19 -26.39 -39.85
N ASP A 228 -16.12 -26.73 -40.58
CA ASP A 228 -15.77 -28.11 -40.91
C ASP A 228 -15.11 -28.81 -39.73
N MET A 229 -15.91 -29.48 -38.90
CA MET A 229 -15.44 -30.23 -37.73
C MET A 229 -14.60 -31.45 -38.13
N PRO A 230 -13.44 -31.69 -37.49
CA PRO A 230 -12.64 -32.88 -37.75
C PRO A 230 -13.27 -34.14 -37.17
N ASP A 231 -12.83 -35.30 -37.63
CA ASP A 231 -13.27 -36.59 -37.11
C ASP A 231 -13.05 -36.71 -35.59
N GLY A 232 -14.12 -37.10 -34.90
CA GLY A 232 -14.19 -37.17 -33.44
C GLY A 232 -14.25 -35.82 -32.72
N GLY A 233 -14.42 -34.70 -33.44
CA GLY A 233 -14.58 -33.35 -32.86
C GLY A 233 -13.29 -32.73 -32.32
N LEU A 234 -13.41 -31.69 -31.50
CA LEU A 234 -12.28 -30.89 -30.98
C LEU A 234 -11.91 -31.16 -29.52
N ASN A 235 -12.82 -31.74 -28.74
CA ASN A 235 -12.66 -31.94 -27.30
C ASN A 235 -11.65 -33.04 -26.94
N ILE A 236 -11.25 -33.04 -25.67
CA ILE A 236 -10.30 -34.00 -25.08
C ILE A 236 -10.78 -35.46 -25.20
N ARG A 237 -9.84 -36.39 -25.37
CA ARG A 237 -10.11 -37.82 -25.53
C ARG A 237 -8.96 -38.71 -25.05
N LEU A 238 -9.25 -39.99 -24.83
CA LEU A 238 -8.25 -41.00 -24.44
C LEU A 238 -7.50 -41.52 -25.67
N GLY A 239 -6.24 -41.92 -25.46
CA GLY A 239 -5.41 -42.53 -26.51
C GLY A 239 -4.96 -41.57 -27.62
N ASP A 240 -5.03 -40.26 -27.38
CA ASP A 240 -4.64 -39.25 -28.37
C ASP A 240 -3.10 -39.11 -28.42
N THR A 241 -2.53 -39.13 -29.62
CA THR A 241 -1.07 -39.04 -29.80
C THR A 241 -0.60 -37.59 -29.88
N PRO A 242 0.65 -37.26 -29.52
CA PRO A 242 1.14 -35.88 -29.61
C PRO A 242 0.96 -35.25 -31.00
N HIS A 243 1.23 -36.00 -32.07
CA HIS A 243 1.06 -35.52 -33.46
C HIS A 243 -0.41 -35.22 -33.79
N ALA A 244 -1.35 -36.04 -33.31
CA ALA A 244 -2.77 -35.84 -33.55
C ALA A 244 -3.33 -34.64 -32.75
N GLN A 245 -2.83 -34.42 -31.54
CA GLN A 245 -3.17 -33.23 -30.75
C GLN A 245 -2.67 -31.94 -31.43
N GLU A 246 -1.42 -31.95 -31.92
CA GLU A 246 -0.83 -30.83 -32.65
C GLU A 246 -1.61 -30.50 -33.93
N ALA A 247 -1.87 -31.50 -34.78
CA ALA A 247 -2.65 -31.33 -35.99
C ALA A 247 -4.05 -30.75 -35.68
N ARG A 248 -4.74 -31.28 -34.66
CA ARG A 248 -6.06 -30.76 -34.26
C ARG A 248 -5.99 -29.30 -33.80
N MET A 249 -4.95 -28.94 -33.04
CA MET A 249 -4.76 -27.57 -32.55
C MET A 249 -4.53 -26.58 -33.70
N ILE A 250 -3.58 -26.88 -34.60
CA ILE A 250 -3.13 -25.99 -35.66
C ILE A 250 -4.16 -25.91 -36.79
N ASP A 251 -4.68 -27.05 -37.23
CA ASP A 251 -5.51 -27.13 -38.43
C ASP A 251 -6.98 -26.76 -38.14
N TYR A 252 -7.46 -26.93 -36.90
CA TYR A 252 -8.88 -26.76 -36.56
C TYR A 252 -9.15 -25.86 -35.37
N LYS A 253 -8.61 -26.14 -34.18
CA LYS A 253 -9.07 -25.50 -32.93
C LYS A 253 -8.96 -23.97 -32.97
N ARG A 254 -7.82 -23.43 -33.46
CA ARG A 254 -7.62 -21.98 -33.59
C ARG A 254 -8.71 -21.34 -34.46
N TYR A 255 -8.98 -21.92 -35.62
CA TYR A 255 -9.98 -21.41 -36.56
C TYR A 255 -11.41 -21.58 -36.05
N ALA A 256 -11.68 -22.63 -35.26
CA ALA A 256 -12.95 -22.79 -34.58
C ALA A 256 -13.21 -21.63 -33.60
N ALA A 257 -12.17 -21.18 -32.88
CA ALA A 257 -12.28 -20.04 -31.97
C ALA A 257 -12.53 -18.71 -32.71
N GLU A 258 -11.93 -18.52 -33.88
CA GLU A 258 -12.19 -17.38 -34.75
C GLU A 258 -13.64 -17.39 -35.29
N ALA A 259 -14.09 -18.53 -35.83
CA ALA A 259 -15.46 -18.68 -36.34
C ALA A 259 -16.52 -18.47 -35.24
N PHE A 260 -16.24 -18.94 -34.02
CA PHE A 260 -17.11 -18.72 -32.86
C PHE A 260 -17.20 -17.24 -32.47
N SER A 261 -16.08 -16.52 -32.51
CA SER A 261 -16.05 -15.05 -32.27
C SER A 261 -16.94 -14.31 -33.26
N HIS A 262 -16.80 -14.63 -34.55
CA HIS A 262 -17.59 -14.03 -35.63
C HIS A 262 -19.09 -14.29 -35.46
N ALA A 263 -19.47 -15.55 -35.24
CA ALA A 263 -20.88 -15.96 -35.10
C ALA A 263 -21.59 -15.28 -33.91
N ASN A 264 -20.85 -14.90 -32.87
CA ASN A 264 -21.39 -14.29 -31.67
C ASN A 264 -21.19 -12.77 -31.61
N GLY A 265 -20.61 -12.15 -32.65
CA GLY A 265 -20.38 -10.70 -32.70
C GLY A 265 -19.57 -10.18 -31.52
N MET A 266 -18.57 -10.97 -31.10
CA MET A 266 -17.73 -10.65 -29.95
C MET A 266 -16.88 -9.41 -30.25
N ASP A 267 -16.30 -9.37 -31.44
CA ASP A 267 -15.66 -8.18 -32.01
C ASP A 267 -16.70 -7.45 -32.88
N ARG A 268 -16.89 -6.14 -32.65
CA ARG A 268 -18.00 -5.42 -33.31
C ARG A 268 -17.79 -3.93 -33.46
N ARG A 269 -18.46 -3.36 -34.48
CA ARG A 269 -18.67 -1.92 -34.60
C ARG A 269 -19.54 -1.43 -33.43
N VAL A 270 -19.13 -0.37 -32.75
CA VAL A 270 -19.93 0.22 -31.66
C VAL A 270 -20.49 1.58 -32.06
N TRP A 271 -19.66 2.48 -32.60
CA TRP A 271 -20.09 3.78 -33.12
C TRP A 271 -19.83 3.90 -34.62
N GLY A 272 -20.56 4.80 -35.27
CA GLY A 272 -20.44 5.07 -36.69
C GLY A 272 -21.18 4.05 -37.55
N ARG A 273 -21.03 4.17 -38.87
CA ARG A 273 -21.73 3.35 -39.87
C ARG A 273 -20.82 3.01 -41.06
N PRO A 274 -21.15 2.00 -41.88
CA PRO A 274 -20.42 1.72 -43.12
C PRO A 274 -20.27 3.00 -43.98
N GLY A 275 -19.10 3.17 -44.61
CA GLY A 275 -18.74 4.37 -45.37
C GLY A 275 -17.98 5.45 -44.58
N ALA A 276 -17.72 5.24 -43.28
CA ALA A 276 -16.75 6.04 -42.52
C ALA A 276 -15.36 6.03 -43.19
N GLN A 277 -14.52 7.00 -42.88
CA GLN A 277 -13.16 7.15 -43.46
C GLN A 277 -12.05 6.90 -42.42
N ILE A 278 -12.36 7.08 -41.13
CA ILE A 278 -11.40 6.88 -40.03
C ILE A 278 -12.01 5.92 -39.02
N GLY A 279 -11.26 4.87 -38.66
CA GLY A 279 -11.66 3.87 -37.67
C GLY A 279 -10.77 3.87 -36.43
N PHE A 280 -11.37 3.76 -35.25
CA PHE A 280 -10.65 3.55 -33.98
C PHE A 280 -10.89 2.14 -33.44
N VAL A 281 -9.81 1.45 -33.02
CA VAL A 281 -9.85 0.07 -32.53
C VAL A 281 -9.29 0.02 -31.12
N ALA A 282 -9.99 -0.62 -30.18
CA ALA A 282 -9.50 -0.86 -28.83
C ALA A 282 -10.14 -2.10 -28.20
N ALA A 283 -9.53 -2.62 -27.13
CA ALA A 283 -10.00 -3.77 -26.36
C ALA A 283 -9.88 -3.51 -24.85
N GLY A 284 -10.68 -4.21 -24.05
CA GLY A 284 -10.61 -4.16 -22.59
C GLY A 284 -10.63 -2.73 -22.03
N LYS A 285 -9.78 -2.46 -21.03
CA LYS A 285 -9.64 -1.12 -20.42
C LYS A 285 -9.45 -0.02 -21.47
N ASN A 286 -8.65 -0.26 -22.50
CA ASN A 286 -8.37 0.75 -23.53
C ASN A 286 -9.62 1.14 -24.33
N TRP A 287 -10.64 0.27 -24.37
CA TRP A 287 -11.94 0.65 -24.92
C TRP A 287 -12.56 1.78 -24.12
N LEU A 288 -12.56 1.67 -22.80
CA LEU A 288 -13.06 2.72 -21.91
C LEU A 288 -12.22 3.99 -22.05
N ASP A 289 -10.90 3.85 -22.10
CA ASP A 289 -9.99 4.99 -22.27
C ASP A 289 -10.21 5.71 -23.62
N LEU A 290 -10.45 4.96 -24.71
CA LEU A 290 -10.79 5.52 -26.02
C LEU A 290 -12.13 6.27 -25.99
N THR A 291 -13.19 5.67 -25.43
CA THR A 291 -14.49 6.35 -25.34
C THR A 291 -14.42 7.62 -24.49
N HIS A 292 -13.65 7.59 -23.41
CA HIS A 292 -13.40 8.75 -22.57
C HIS A 292 -12.61 9.84 -23.31
N ALA A 293 -11.55 9.45 -24.03
CA ALA A 293 -10.75 10.37 -24.83
C ALA A 293 -11.58 11.08 -25.92
N LEU A 294 -12.48 10.34 -26.60
CA LEU A 294 -13.40 10.93 -27.57
C LEU A 294 -14.36 11.93 -26.90
N SER A 295 -14.89 11.60 -25.71
CA SER A 295 -15.71 12.54 -24.93
C SER A 295 -14.96 13.80 -24.52
N LEU A 296 -13.68 13.72 -24.15
CA LEU A 296 -12.84 14.88 -23.82
C LEU A 296 -12.62 15.82 -25.02
N LEU A 297 -12.70 15.27 -26.24
CA LEU A 297 -12.64 16.02 -27.49
C LEU A 297 -14.02 16.51 -27.97
N GLY A 298 -15.08 16.30 -27.18
CA GLY A 298 -16.45 16.67 -27.53
C GLY A 298 -17.07 15.79 -28.62
N ILE A 299 -16.60 14.55 -28.77
CA ILE A 299 -17.08 13.58 -29.76
C ILE A 299 -17.97 12.55 -29.07
N ASP A 300 -19.27 12.61 -29.34
CA ASP A 300 -20.24 11.57 -29.05
C ASP A 300 -20.53 10.72 -30.29
N GLU A 301 -21.49 9.80 -30.21
CA GLU A 301 -21.84 8.91 -31.32
C GLU A 301 -22.35 9.68 -32.57
N ASP A 302 -23.19 10.69 -32.36
CA ASP A 302 -23.75 11.50 -33.45
C ASP A 302 -22.65 12.33 -34.13
N GLU A 303 -21.77 12.93 -33.33
CA GLU A 303 -20.62 13.68 -33.82
C GLU A 303 -19.62 12.77 -34.55
N ALA A 304 -19.37 11.56 -34.04
CA ALA A 304 -18.53 10.57 -34.72
C ALA A 304 -19.07 10.25 -36.11
N VAL A 305 -20.38 10.04 -36.22
CA VAL A 305 -21.06 9.82 -37.51
C VAL A 305 -20.90 11.04 -38.44
N ARG A 306 -21.11 12.26 -37.94
CA ARG A 306 -20.98 13.51 -38.71
C ARG A 306 -19.55 13.70 -39.22
N LEU A 307 -18.56 13.35 -38.41
CA LEU A 307 -17.14 13.42 -38.74
C LEU A 307 -16.65 12.22 -39.56
N GLY A 308 -17.52 11.30 -39.97
CA GLY A 308 -17.14 10.12 -40.76
C GLY A 308 -16.19 9.17 -40.02
N LEU A 309 -16.37 9.07 -38.70
CA LEU A 309 -15.61 8.21 -37.79
C LEU A 309 -16.40 6.94 -37.49
N THR A 310 -15.68 5.87 -37.16
CA THR A 310 -16.28 4.65 -36.63
C THR A 310 -15.38 4.01 -35.59
N THR A 311 -15.95 3.23 -34.68
CA THR A 311 -15.20 2.52 -33.64
C THR A 311 -15.46 1.02 -33.73
N TYR A 312 -14.43 0.23 -33.46
CA TYR A 312 -14.50 -1.23 -33.42
C TYR A 312 -13.95 -1.71 -32.08
N LYS A 313 -14.82 -2.36 -31.31
CA LYS A 313 -14.44 -2.97 -30.04
C LYS A 313 -14.03 -4.42 -30.28
N VAL A 314 -12.82 -4.75 -29.87
CA VAL A 314 -12.32 -6.13 -29.88
C VAL A 314 -12.58 -6.75 -28.50
N GLY A 315 -13.40 -7.79 -28.47
CA GLY A 315 -13.68 -8.59 -27.28
C GLY A 315 -12.75 -9.79 -27.16
N GLN A 316 -12.45 -10.47 -28.27
CA GLN A 316 -11.49 -11.56 -28.37
C GLN A 316 -10.19 -11.06 -29.01
N THR A 317 -9.19 -10.73 -28.18
CA THR A 317 -7.93 -10.15 -28.66
C THR A 317 -7.04 -11.14 -29.39
N PHE A 318 -7.27 -12.44 -29.21
CA PHE A 318 -6.65 -13.50 -29.99
C PHE A 318 -7.51 -14.78 -29.99
N PRO A 319 -7.58 -15.53 -31.09
CA PRO A 319 -7.41 -15.01 -32.45
C PRO A 319 -8.48 -13.94 -32.75
N LEU A 320 -8.08 -12.85 -33.41
CA LEU A 320 -9.00 -11.80 -33.87
C LEU A 320 -10.02 -12.39 -34.87
N ASP A 321 -11.27 -11.90 -34.87
CA ASP A 321 -12.22 -12.15 -35.98
C ASP A 321 -11.73 -11.45 -37.25
N MET A 322 -10.98 -12.16 -38.11
CA MET A 322 -10.38 -11.56 -39.30
C MET A 322 -11.44 -11.18 -40.34
N GLN A 323 -12.53 -11.95 -40.43
CA GLN A 323 -13.61 -11.69 -41.37
C GLN A 323 -14.39 -10.44 -40.97
N GLY A 324 -14.90 -10.39 -39.73
CA GLY A 324 -15.65 -9.24 -39.23
C GLY A 324 -14.79 -7.96 -39.20
N PHE A 325 -13.48 -8.09 -38.95
CA PHE A 325 -12.57 -6.96 -39.03
C PHE A 325 -12.39 -6.46 -40.47
N HIS A 326 -12.23 -7.37 -41.45
CA HIS A 326 -12.11 -7.00 -42.87
C HIS A 326 -13.37 -6.28 -43.35
N ASP A 327 -14.55 -6.80 -43.03
CA ASP A 327 -15.85 -6.21 -43.35
C ASP A 327 -16.00 -4.81 -42.73
N TRP A 328 -15.55 -4.63 -41.48
CA TRP A 328 -15.58 -3.32 -40.83
C TRP A 328 -14.60 -2.32 -41.46
N ALA A 329 -13.42 -2.80 -41.87
CA ALA A 329 -12.34 -1.99 -42.41
C ALA A 329 -12.58 -1.52 -43.86
N GLU A 330 -13.61 -2.04 -44.53
CA GLU A 330 -13.96 -1.62 -45.88
C GLU A 330 -14.34 -0.12 -45.92
N GLY A 331 -13.71 0.61 -46.84
CA GLY A 331 -13.94 2.04 -47.05
C GLY A 331 -13.17 2.98 -46.11
N LEU A 332 -12.43 2.45 -45.13
CA LEU A 332 -11.55 3.26 -44.27
C LEU A 332 -10.27 3.67 -45.00
N ASP A 333 -9.82 4.90 -44.78
CA ASP A 333 -8.50 5.39 -45.20
C ASP A 333 -7.46 5.24 -44.09
N LEU A 334 -7.92 5.34 -42.84
CA LEU A 334 -7.09 5.32 -41.64
C LEU A 334 -7.74 4.47 -40.55
N ILE A 335 -6.95 3.58 -39.96
CA ILE A 335 -7.27 2.81 -38.77
C ILE A 335 -6.28 3.18 -37.68
N VAL A 336 -6.77 3.56 -36.51
CA VAL A 336 -5.96 3.92 -35.34
C VAL A 336 -6.25 2.92 -34.22
N ILE A 337 -5.21 2.24 -33.76
CA ILE A 337 -5.29 1.17 -32.77
C ILE A 337 -4.79 1.70 -31.43
N VAL A 338 -5.68 1.76 -30.46
CA VAL A 338 -5.37 2.18 -29.09
C VAL A 338 -5.10 0.94 -28.25
N GLU A 339 -3.83 0.56 -28.21
CA GLU A 339 -3.34 -0.63 -27.52
C GLU A 339 -2.20 -0.25 -26.58
N GLU A 340 -2.21 -0.79 -25.36
CA GLU A 340 -1.16 -0.58 -24.36
C GLU A 340 -0.30 -1.84 -24.23
N LYS A 341 0.94 -1.67 -23.77
CA LYS A 341 1.97 -2.74 -23.75
C LYS A 341 2.34 -3.23 -25.16
N ARG A 342 2.90 -4.44 -25.29
CA ARG A 342 3.37 -4.93 -26.59
C ARG A 342 2.16 -5.16 -27.50
N LYS A 343 2.25 -4.64 -28.72
CA LYS A 343 1.21 -4.71 -29.76
C LYS A 343 0.83 -6.14 -30.18
N LEU A 344 -0.36 -6.60 -29.80
CA LEU A 344 -0.98 -7.86 -30.21
C LEU A 344 -2.06 -7.61 -31.28
N ILE A 345 -2.95 -6.65 -31.06
CA ILE A 345 -4.04 -6.31 -32.00
C ILE A 345 -3.46 -5.66 -33.25
N GLU A 346 -2.52 -4.72 -33.11
CA GLU A 346 -1.93 -4.03 -34.27
C GLU A 346 -1.26 -4.99 -35.26
N VAL A 347 -0.66 -6.07 -34.77
CA VAL A 347 0.00 -7.07 -35.62
C VAL A 347 -1.04 -7.87 -36.42
N GLN A 348 -2.09 -8.37 -35.75
CA GLN A 348 -3.17 -9.12 -36.40
C GLN A 348 -3.94 -8.25 -37.41
N VAL A 349 -4.21 -6.98 -37.08
CA VAL A 349 -4.86 -6.04 -38.02
C VAL A 349 -4.00 -5.81 -39.25
N LYS A 350 -2.69 -5.63 -39.09
CA LYS A 350 -1.79 -5.46 -40.25
C LYS A 350 -1.69 -6.72 -41.09
N GLU A 351 -1.75 -7.89 -40.47
CA GLU A 351 -1.82 -9.19 -41.15
C GLU A 351 -3.13 -9.32 -41.94
N ALA A 352 -4.27 -9.05 -41.31
CA ALA A 352 -5.60 -9.08 -41.94
C ALA A 352 -5.72 -8.15 -43.16
N LEU A 353 -4.98 -7.05 -43.16
CA LEU A 353 -5.00 -6.05 -44.24
C LEU A 353 -3.84 -6.18 -45.23
N PHE A 354 -2.93 -7.14 -45.05
CA PHE A 354 -1.67 -7.18 -45.80
C PHE A 354 -1.90 -7.38 -47.30
N ASP A 355 -2.70 -8.39 -47.67
CA ASP A 355 -2.97 -8.75 -49.07
C ASP A 355 -3.98 -7.81 -49.75
N ASP A 356 -4.84 -7.16 -48.97
CA ASP A 356 -5.83 -6.20 -49.46
C ASP A 356 -5.66 -4.87 -48.70
N ARG A 357 -4.55 -4.18 -48.88
CA ARG A 357 -4.34 -2.91 -48.16
C ARG A 357 -5.13 -1.75 -48.76
N ARG A 358 -5.36 -1.71 -50.08
CA ARG A 358 -6.02 -0.59 -50.80
C ARG A 358 -5.59 0.83 -50.35
N GLY A 359 -4.33 1.02 -49.96
CA GLY A 359 -3.83 2.30 -49.47
C GLY A 359 -4.14 2.63 -47.99
N ARG A 360 -4.92 1.81 -47.28
CA ARG A 360 -5.23 1.96 -45.85
C ARG A 360 -3.97 2.19 -45.01
N ARG A 361 -4.04 3.17 -44.12
CA ARG A 361 -3.00 3.43 -43.11
C ARG A 361 -3.42 2.83 -41.79
N VAL A 362 -2.48 2.22 -41.07
CA VAL A 362 -2.69 1.70 -39.72
C VAL A 362 -1.73 2.39 -38.78
N TYR A 363 -2.26 3.15 -37.83
CA TYR A 363 -1.53 3.79 -36.75
C TYR A 363 -1.76 3.01 -35.45
N GLY A 364 -0.73 2.93 -34.63
CA GLY A 364 -0.75 2.21 -33.35
C GLY A 364 0.42 2.68 -32.51
N TRP A 365 1.45 1.84 -32.37
CA TRP A 365 2.69 2.27 -31.71
C TRP A 365 3.33 3.51 -32.37
N TYR A 366 3.27 3.60 -33.71
CA TYR A 366 3.79 4.73 -34.49
C TYR A 366 2.79 5.17 -35.57
N LYS A 367 2.93 6.41 -36.07
CA LYS A 367 2.37 6.81 -37.36
C LYS A 367 3.18 6.16 -38.51
N GLY A 368 2.51 5.42 -39.42
CA GLY A 368 3.09 4.80 -40.63
C GLY A 368 3.75 3.41 -40.45
N GLY A 369 3.89 2.62 -41.54
CA GLY A 369 4.38 1.22 -41.57
C GLY A 369 5.91 1.03 -41.40
N ALA A 370 6.35 -0.16 -40.98
CA ALA A 370 7.70 -0.47 -40.47
C ALA A 370 8.88 0.08 -41.29
N GLY A 371 9.91 0.64 -40.63
CA GLY A 371 11.23 0.89 -41.26
C GLY A 371 11.93 2.23 -40.99
N GLY A 372 11.33 3.17 -40.24
CA GLY A 372 12.02 4.43 -39.89
C GLY A 372 12.68 4.36 -38.52
N MET A 373 14.01 4.36 -38.45
CA MET A 373 14.71 4.76 -37.23
C MET A 373 14.36 6.24 -36.98
N HIS A 374 13.83 6.57 -35.79
CA HIS A 374 13.37 7.92 -35.36
C HIS A 374 11.94 8.35 -35.79
N ARG A 375 10.91 7.58 -35.43
CA ARG A 375 9.51 8.05 -35.50
C ARG A 375 8.98 8.45 -34.14
N GLU A 376 8.03 9.40 -34.14
CA GLU A 376 7.30 9.80 -32.93
C GLU A 376 6.40 8.65 -32.45
N GLU A 377 6.65 8.18 -31.23
CA GLU A 377 5.83 7.17 -30.55
C GLU A 377 4.43 7.74 -30.29
N LEU A 378 3.40 7.08 -30.82
CA LEU A 378 2.01 7.51 -30.69
C LEU A 378 1.39 6.91 -29.42
N PHE A 379 1.29 5.57 -29.34
CA PHE A 379 0.89 4.85 -28.14
C PHE A 379 2.05 3.99 -27.62
N PRO A 380 2.60 4.28 -26.43
CA PRO A 380 3.78 3.57 -25.93
C PRO A 380 3.52 2.08 -25.66
N THR A 381 4.51 1.25 -26.01
CA THR A 381 4.49 -0.19 -25.73
C THR A 381 4.96 -0.55 -24.31
N ARG A 382 5.11 0.47 -23.45
CA ARG A 382 5.54 0.36 -22.05
C ARG A 382 4.58 1.13 -21.14
N GLY A 383 4.41 0.65 -19.90
CA GLY A 383 3.48 1.23 -18.93
C GLY A 383 2.01 1.01 -19.31
N ALA A 384 1.13 1.80 -18.69
CA ALA A 384 -0.29 1.88 -19.02
C ALA A 384 -0.56 3.16 -19.82
N LEU A 385 -1.56 3.14 -20.70
CA LEU A 385 -2.03 4.33 -21.40
C LEU A 385 -2.90 5.19 -20.49
N ASP A 386 -2.77 6.50 -20.69
CA ASP A 386 -3.55 7.53 -20.03
C ASP A 386 -4.60 8.10 -21.00
N PRO A 387 -5.89 8.26 -20.59
CA PRO A 387 -6.93 8.77 -21.47
C PRO A 387 -6.68 10.19 -22.00
N VAL A 388 -6.02 11.07 -21.25
CA VAL A 388 -5.67 12.42 -21.69
C VAL A 388 -4.61 12.35 -22.78
N TRP A 389 -3.61 11.49 -22.63
CA TRP A 389 -2.64 11.24 -23.69
C TRP A 389 -3.31 10.71 -24.96
N ILE A 390 -4.25 9.78 -24.82
CA ILE A 390 -5.03 9.28 -25.96
C ILE A 390 -5.80 10.43 -26.61
N ALA A 391 -6.50 11.26 -25.84
CA ALA A 391 -7.25 12.41 -26.36
C ALA A 391 -6.35 13.41 -27.12
N GLU A 392 -5.18 13.74 -26.58
CA GLU A 392 -4.19 14.60 -27.25
C GLU A 392 -3.81 14.02 -28.62
N LYS A 393 -3.39 12.75 -28.65
CA LYS A 393 -2.95 12.09 -29.88
C LYS A 393 -4.07 11.92 -30.91
N LEU A 394 -5.29 11.60 -30.47
CA LEU A 394 -6.44 11.48 -31.35
C LEU A 394 -6.88 12.84 -31.90
N GLY A 395 -6.88 13.89 -31.07
CA GLY A 395 -7.20 15.25 -31.51
C GLY A 395 -6.23 15.76 -32.56
N ASP A 396 -4.93 15.54 -32.38
CA ASP A 396 -3.90 15.87 -33.36
C ASP A 396 -4.13 15.13 -34.70
N ILE A 397 -4.41 13.82 -34.64
CA ILE A 397 -4.73 13.01 -35.83
C ILE A 397 -5.98 13.56 -36.53
N LEU A 398 -7.04 13.86 -35.79
CA LEU A 398 -8.29 14.36 -36.39
C LEU A 398 -8.09 15.72 -37.06
N ILE A 399 -7.26 16.60 -36.50
CA ILE A 399 -6.91 17.88 -37.13
C ILE A 399 -6.10 17.65 -38.42
N GLU A 400 -5.09 16.77 -38.38
CA GLU A 400 -4.27 16.42 -39.55
C GLU A 400 -5.11 15.82 -40.69
N GLU A 401 -6.11 15.00 -40.37
CA GLU A 401 -7.02 14.36 -41.33
C GLU A 401 -8.19 15.27 -41.76
N GLY A 402 -8.14 16.57 -41.43
CA GLY A 402 -9.15 17.55 -41.85
C GLY A 402 -10.51 17.43 -41.14
N ARG A 403 -10.55 16.76 -39.99
CA ARG A 403 -11.74 16.56 -39.13
C ARG A 403 -11.72 17.42 -37.87
N GLY A 404 -10.82 18.38 -37.76
CA GLY A 404 -10.70 19.27 -36.61
C GLY A 404 -11.87 20.26 -36.46
N THR A 405 -12.71 20.04 -35.44
CA THR A 405 -13.80 20.95 -35.07
C THR A 405 -13.35 21.96 -34.01
N ASP A 406 -14.16 23.00 -33.78
CA ASP A 406 -13.90 23.95 -32.70
C ASP A 406 -13.99 23.28 -31.32
N ALA A 407 -14.87 22.29 -31.16
CA ALA A 407 -14.96 21.48 -29.95
C ALA A 407 -13.66 20.67 -29.70
N ILE A 408 -13.11 20.01 -30.73
CA ILE A 408 -11.83 19.27 -30.63
C ILE A 408 -10.70 20.21 -30.22
N LYS A 409 -10.59 21.38 -30.86
CA LYS A 409 -9.55 22.38 -30.55
C LYS A 409 -9.70 22.95 -29.14
N ALA A 410 -10.93 23.20 -28.70
CA ALA A 410 -11.23 23.65 -27.35
C ALA A 410 -10.84 22.57 -26.32
N GLY A 411 -11.24 21.30 -26.57
CA GLY A 411 -10.86 20.15 -25.74
C GLY A 411 -9.34 20.03 -25.59
N LEU A 412 -8.59 20.05 -26.71
CA LEU A 412 -7.11 20.04 -26.67
C LEU A 412 -6.52 21.20 -25.88
N THR A 413 -7.10 22.40 -26.00
CA THR A 413 -6.66 23.57 -25.23
C THR A 413 -6.87 23.36 -23.73
N THR A 414 -8.05 22.87 -23.34
CA THR A 414 -8.37 22.52 -21.95
C THR A 414 -7.45 21.45 -21.40
N LEU A 415 -7.15 20.39 -22.16
CA LEU A 415 -6.21 19.34 -21.75
C LEU A 415 -4.79 19.90 -21.57
N ALA A 416 -4.33 20.76 -22.48
CA ALA A 416 -3.03 21.42 -22.38
C ALA A 416 -2.94 22.39 -21.18
N GLU A 417 -4.04 23.02 -20.79
CA GLU A 417 -4.13 23.86 -19.58
C GLU A 417 -4.16 23.03 -18.30
N ALA A 418 -4.91 21.92 -18.29
CA ALA A 418 -4.94 20.97 -17.18
C ALA A 418 -3.55 20.38 -16.94
N ARG A 419 -2.85 19.98 -17.99
CA ARG A 419 -1.48 19.45 -17.93
C ARG A 419 -0.44 20.49 -17.52
N ARG A 420 -0.52 21.72 -18.02
CA ARG A 420 0.31 22.83 -17.52
C ARG A 420 0.04 23.15 -16.05
N SER A 421 -1.17 22.87 -15.59
CA SER A 421 -1.55 22.99 -14.18
C SER A 421 -1.09 21.78 -13.35
N ASP A 422 -0.71 20.67 -13.99
CA ASP A 422 -0.20 19.44 -13.39
C ASP A 422 1.33 19.47 -13.19
N ASN A 423 1.85 20.63 -12.78
CA ASN A 423 3.27 20.83 -12.45
C ASN A 423 3.51 20.76 -10.93
N ALA A 424 2.64 20.08 -10.20
CA ALA A 424 2.72 20.01 -8.75
C ALA A 424 4.02 19.30 -8.34
N GLU A 425 4.87 20.00 -7.59
CA GLU A 425 6.06 19.41 -7.00
C GLU A 425 5.64 18.35 -5.97
N GLU A 426 6.32 17.20 -5.96
CA GLU A 426 6.13 16.22 -4.89
C GLU A 426 6.79 16.75 -3.60
N ILE A 427 6.02 17.49 -2.79
CA ILE A 427 6.51 18.18 -1.59
C ILE A 427 6.94 17.17 -0.50
N ALA A 428 6.23 16.05 -0.37
CA ALA A 428 6.55 14.98 0.58
C ALA A 428 5.91 13.64 0.14
N ALA A 429 6.64 12.53 0.31
CA ALA A 429 6.18 11.20 -0.11
C ALA A 429 5.86 10.27 1.08
N ARG A 430 4.80 9.47 0.92
CA ARG A 430 4.39 8.38 1.84
C ARG A 430 4.91 7.02 1.35
N LEU A 431 6.19 6.74 1.61
CA LEU A 431 6.82 5.47 1.21
C LEU A 431 6.26 4.24 1.97
N PRO A 432 6.16 3.06 1.31
CA PRO A 432 5.82 1.80 1.96
C PRO A 432 6.69 1.51 3.20
N TYR A 433 6.06 1.12 4.31
CA TYR A 433 6.77 0.89 5.57
C TYR A 433 6.19 -0.26 6.40
N TYR A 434 6.98 -0.82 7.32
CA TYR A 434 6.54 -1.92 8.17
C TYR A 434 5.52 -1.50 9.23
N CYS A 435 4.55 -2.39 9.50
CA CYS A 435 3.60 -2.21 10.59
C CYS A 435 4.31 -2.07 11.95
N ALA A 436 3.70 -1.36 12.90
CA ALA A 436 4.21 -1.31 14.27
C ALA A 436 4.32 -2.72 14.87
N GLY A 437 5.52 -3.11 15.31
CA GLY A 437 5.82 -4.45 15.82
C GLY A 437 5.91 -5.55 14.77
N CYS A 438 6.21 -5.21 13.51
CA CYS A 438 6.39 -6.18 12.43
C CYS A 438 7.62 -7.07 12.68
N PRO A 439 7.51 -8.41 12.48
CA PRO A 439 8.67 -9.31 12.61
C PRO A 439 9.80 -9.00 11.61
N HIS A 440 9.46 -8.42 10.45
CA HIS A 440 10.44 -7.98 9.44
C HIS A 440 11.39 -6.89 9.94
N ASN A 441 11.05 -6.17 11.03
CA ASN A 441 11.95 -5.20 11.64
C ASN A 441 13.22 -5.86 12.19
N THR A 442 13.13 -7.12 12.62
CA THR A 442 14.27 -7.92 13.09
C THR A 442 14.76 -8.89 12.02
N SER A 443 13.86 -9.61 11.33
CA SER A 443 14.25 -10.73 10.45
C SER A 443 15.15 -10.32 9.28
N THR A 444 14.95 -9.11 8.75
CA THR A 444 15.70 -8.62 7.58
C THR A 444 16.98 -7.86 7.94
N LYS A 445 17.33 -7.74 9.23
CA LYS A 445 18.67 -7.29 9.63
C LYS A 445 19.66 -8.43 9.42
N VAL A 446 20.91 -8.09 9.13
CA VAL A 446 22.03 -9.03 8.98
C VAL A 446 23.25 -8.54 9.75
N PRO A 447 24.17 -9.43 10.15
CA PRO A 447 25.40 -9.03 10.83
C PRO A 447 26.27 -8.12 9.97
N GLU A 448 27.07 -7.28 10.62
CA GLU A 448 28.08 -6.44 9.96
C GLU A 448 28.99 -7.28 9.04
N GLY A 449 29.32 -6.71 7.87
CA GLY A 449 30.08 -7.39 6.82
C GLY A 449 29.30 -8.44 6.02
N SER A 450 28.02 -8.67 6.34
CA SER A 450 27.15 -9.63 5.63
C SER A 450 26.15 -8.89 4.75
N ARG A 451 25.60 -9.62 3.76
CA ARG A 451 24.47 -9.17 2.94
C ARG A 451 23.39 -10.24 2.86
N ALA A 452 22.17 -9.82 2.55
CA ALA A 452 21.06 -10.71 2.24
C ALA A 452 20.39 -10.35 0.92
N TYR A 453 19.72 -11.32 0.30
CA TYR A 453 18.69 -11.03 -0.70
C TYR A 453 17.32 -10.86 -0.03
N ALA A 454 16.50 -9.99 -0.61
CA ALA A 454 15.09 -9.91 -0.25
C ALA A 454 14.31 -11.09 -0.84
N GLY A 455 13.32 -11.57 -0.09
CA GLY A 455 12.25 -12.40 -0.64
C GLY A 455 11.10 -11.55 -1.18
N ILE A 456 10.07 -12.21 -1.74
CA ILE A 456 8.83 -11.55 -2.18
C ILE A 456 7.93 -11.17 -0.99
N GLY A 457 7.00 -10.24 -1.21
CA GLY A 457 6.05 -9.77 -0.21
C GLY A 457 6.60 -8.64 0.66
N CYS A 458 6.30 -8.65 1.96
CA CYS A 458 6.86 -7.66 2.89
C CYS A 458 8.40 -7.72 2.99
N HIS A 459 9.03 -8.83 2.63
CA HIS A 459 10.49 -8.89 2.50
C HIS A 459 11.04 -7.93 1.44
N TYR A 460 10.32 -7.70 0.34
CA TYR A 460 10.72 -6.77 -0.72
C TYR A 460 10.80 -5.33 -0.22
N MET A 461 9.97 -4.97 0.78
CA MET A 461 9.92 -3.59 1.30
C MET A 461 11.22 -3.14 1.95
N VAL A 462 12.11 -4.07 2.29
CA VAL A 462 13.43 -3.77 2.85
C VAL A 462 14.31 -2.98 1.88
N GLN A 463 14.04 -3.03 0.57
CA GLN A 463 14.81 -2.29 -0.46
C GLN A 463 14.70 -0.77 -0.29
N TRP A 464 13.63 -0.27 0.35
CA TRP A 464 13.47 1.14 0.72
C TRP A 464 13.96 1.44 2.14
N MET A 465 14.71 0.49 2.71
CA MET A 465 15.28 0.58 4.04
C MET A 465 16.81 0.60 4.00
N ASP A 466 17.39 1.42 4.86
CA ASP A 466 18.85 1.54 5.00
C ASP A 466 19.38 0.29 5.71
N ARG A 467 19.50 -0.81 4.94
CA ARG A 467 19.86 -2.16 5.37
C ARG A 467 20.65 -2.88 4.29
N ASN A 468 21.56 -3.78 4.69
CA ASN A 468 22.32 -4.65 3.79
C ASN A 468 21.50 -5.84 3.26
N THR A 469 20.23 -5.61 2.93
CA THR A 469 19.40 -6.59 2.21
C THR A 469 19.03 -5.99 0.87
N THR A 470 19.72 -6.42 -0.19
CA THR A 470 19.63 -5.84 -1.52
C THR A 470 19.41 -6.92 -2.56
N GLY A 471 18.78 -6.56 -3.67
CA GLY A 471 18.40 -7.51 -4.72
C GLY A 471 17.28 -8.45 -4.31
N PHE A 472 16.69 -9.12 -5.31
CA PHE A 472 15.55 -10.01 -5.17
C PHE A 472 15.47 -10.91 -6.41
N THR A 473 14.60 -11.91 -6.37
CA THR A 473 14.30 -12.81 -7.49
C THR A 473 12.82 -13.17 -7.51
N HIS A 474 12.38 -13.98 -8.47
CA HIS A 474 11.00 -14.46 -8.58
C HIS A 474 10.64 -15.44 -7.46
N MET A 475 9.34 -15.56 -7.16
CA MET A 475 8.82 -16.44 -6.12
C MET A 475 9.15 -17.91 -6.40
N GLY A 476 9.76 -18.58 -5.43
CA GLY A 476 10.25 -19.96 -5.54
C GLY A 476 11.71 -20.06 -6.01
N GLY A 477 12.31 -18.96 -6.49
CA GLY A 477 13.72 -18.90 -6.89
C GLY A 477 14.64 -18.32 -5.79
N GLU A 478 14.09 -17.90 -4.65
CA GLU A 478 14.84 -17.27 -3.57
C GLU A 478 16.06 -18.12 -3.13
N GLY A 479 17.26 -17.53 -3.22
CA GLY A 479 18.53 -18.15 -2.86
C GLY A 479 19.18 -18.91 -4.00
N ALA A 480 18.43 -19.37 -5.02
CA ALA A 480 19.01 -20.05 -6.18
C ALA A 480 19.88 -19.14 -7.03
N ASN A 481 19.62 -17.83 -7.05
CA ASN A 481 20.49 -16.85 -7.69
C ASN A 481 21.90 -16.82 -7.07
N TRP A 482 22.04 -17.13 -5.77
CA TRP A 482 23.36 -17.25 -5.13
C TRP A 482 24.14 -18.46 -5.63
N ILE A 483 23.47 -19.57 -6.01
CA ILE A 483 24.15 -20.74 -6.59
C ILE A 483 24.96 -20.32 -7.83
N GLY A 484 24.39 -19.45 -8.67
CA GLY A 484 25.06 -18.91 -9.85
C GLY A 484 26.10 -17.83 -9.55
N GLU A 485 25.91 -17.03 -8.49
CA GLU A 485 26.84 -15.94 -8.14
C GLU A 485 28.05 -16.42 -7.32
N ALA A 486 27.86 -17.38 -6.40
CA ALA A 486 28.85 -17.81 -5.42
C ALA A 486 30.21 -18.20 -6.02
N PRO A 487 30.30 -18.95 -7.14
CA PRO A 487 31.58 -19.31 -7.74
C PRO A 487 32.40 -18.12 -8.27
N PHE A 488 31.77 -16.95 -8.44
CA PHE A 488 32.37 -15.74 -9.02
C PHE A 488 32.47 -14.58 -8.02
N SER A 489 32.17 -14.83 -6.74
CA SER A 489 32.16 -13.82 -5.69
C SER A 489 33.29 -14.00 -4.69
N THR A 490 33.84 -12.90 -4.17
CA THR A 490 34.72 -12.92 -2.99
C THR A 490 33.94 -13.03 -1.68
N THR A 491 32.61 -12.90 -1.74
CA THR A 491 31.73 -13.09 -0.59
C THR A 491 31.50 -14.59 -0.38
N PRO A 492 31.87 -15.17 0.78
CA PRO A 492 31.80 -16.63 0.96
C PRO A 492 30.40 -17.14 1.31
N HIS A 493 29.51 -16.27 1.77
CA HIS A 493 28.20 -16.62 2.32
C HIS A 493 27.21 -15.45 2.19
N VAL A 494 25.93 -15.77 1.96
CA VAL A 494 24.83 -14.81 2.01
C VAL A 494 23.65 -15.34 2.82
N PHE A 495 22.80 -14.44 3.28
CA PHE A 495 21.50 -14.80 3.85
C PHE A 495 20.38 -14.66 2.81
N GLN A 496 19.42 -15.58 2.78
CA GLN A 496 18.22 -15.47 1.96
C GLN A 496 17.00 -15.29 2.86
N ASN A 497 16.28 -14.17 2.75
CA ASN A 497 15.00 -14.02 3.43
C ASN A 497 13.91 -14.78 2.67
N LEU A 498 13.10 -15.58 3.38
CA LEU A 498 12.02 -16.37 2.81
C LEU A 498 10.80 -16.33 3.76
N GLY A 499 9.60 -16.16 3.22
CA GLY A 499 8.36 -16.30 4.02
C GLY A 499 7.88 -17.75 4.05
N ASP A 500 7.14 -18.14 5.09
CA ASP A 500 6.42 -19.42 5.19
C ASP A 500 5.51 -19.71 3.98
N GLY A 501 4.75 -18.73 3.50
CA GLY A 501 3.93 -18.89 2.29
C GLY A 501 4.77 -19.18 1.04
N THR A 502 5.92 -18.52 0.88
CA THR A 502 6.81 -18.78 -0.25
C THR A 502 7.53 -20.12 -0.13
N TYR A 503 7.94 -20.49 1.08
CA TYR A 503 8.54 -21.79 1.38
C TYR A 503 7.62 -22.91 0.88
N ASN A 504 6.33 -22.85 1.26
CA ASN A 504 5.32 -23.83 0.89
C ASN A 504 4.99 -23.81 -0.61
N HIS A 505 4.87 -22.62 -1.20
CA HIS A 505 4.52 -22.46 -2.62
C HIS A 505 5.53 -23.13 -3.55
N SER A 506 6.83 -22.87 -3.37
CA SER A 506 7.91 -23.40 -4.21
C SER A 506 9.32 -23.23 -3.63
N GLY A 507 9.52 -22.43 -2.57
CA GLY A 507 10.84 -22.13 -2.00
C GLY A 507 11.57 -23.37 -1.46
N VAL A 508 10.84 -24.42 -1.10
CA VAL A 508 11.42 -25.73 -0.74
C VAL A 508 12.33 -26.30 -1.85
N GLN A 509 11.99 -26.09 -3.12
CA GLN A 509 12.80 -26.57 -4.25
C GLN A 509 14.12 -25.79 -4.39
N ALA A 510 14.11 -24.48 -4.11
CA ALA A 510 15.34 -23.68 -4.11
C ALA A 510 16.32 -24.13 -3.03
N ILE A 511 15.83 -24.51 -1.86
CA ILE A 511 16.67 -25.06 -0.77
C ILE A 511 17.29 -26.40 -1.20
N ARG A 512 16.50 -27.28 -1.83
CA ARG A 512 17.02 -28.55 -2.39
C ARG A 512 18.08 -28.33 -3.45
N ALA A 513 17.89 -27.34 -4.32
CA ALA A 513 18.88 -26.98 -5.34
C ALA A 513 20.18 -26.47 -4.70
N ALA A 514 20.10 -25.63 -3.67
CA ALA A 514 21.27 -25.14 -2.94
C ALA A 514 22.04 -26.26 -2.22
N LEU A 515 21.31 -27.24 -1.66
CA LEU A 515 21.90 -28.45 -1.05
C LEU A 515 22.63 -29.29 -2.10
N ALA A 516 21.99 -29.56 -3.24
CA ALA A 516 22.57 -30.31 -4.35
C ALA A 516 23.84 -29.63 -4.90
N ALA A 517 23.86 -28.29 -4.92
CA ALA A 517 25.00 -27.50 -5.37
C ALA A 517 26.08 -27.30 -4.29
N GLY A 518 25.88 -27.76 -3.05
CA GLY A 518 26.83 -27.56 -1.95
C GLY A 518 27.08 -26.08 -1.61
N THR A 519 26.07 -25.22 -1.78
CA THR A 519 26.23 -23.76 -1.67
C THR A 519 26.27 -23.29 -0.21
N ASN A 520 27.17 -22.37 0.12
CA ASN A 520 27.25 -21.72 1.44
C ASN A 520 26.19 -20.62 1.56
N ILE A 521 25.06 -20.92 2.20
CA ILE A 521 23.92 -20.01 2.33
C ILE A 521 23.13 -20.28 3.61
N THR A 522 22.58 -19.23 4.23
CA THR A 522 21.60 -19.37 5.32
C THR A 522 20.22 -18.90 4.87
N TYR A 523 19.25 -19.81 4.85
CA TYR A 523 17.84 -19.47 4.63
C TYR A 523 17.19 -18.97 5.92
N LYS A 524 16.63 -17.76 5.91
CA LYS A 524 15.88 -17.17 7.02
C LYS A 524 14.39 -17.28 6.71
N ILE A 525 13.77 -18.35 7.18
CA ILE A 525 12.36 -18.66 6.98
C ILE A 525 11.56 -17.99 8.08
N LEU A 526 10.89 -16.89 7.75
CA LEU A 526 9.98 -16.21 8.66
C LEU A 526 8.60 -16.88 8.62
N TYR A 527 8.27 -17.59 9.70
CA TYR A 527 6.92 -18.08 9.97
C TYR A 527 6.11 -17.00 10.67
N ASN A 528 5.10 -16.47 9.96
CA ASN A 528 4.28 -15.36 10.46
C ASN A 528 2.78 -15.69 10.48
N ASP A 529 2.39 -16.93 10.13
CA ASP A 529 1.02 -17.46 10.21
C ASP A 529 0.00 -16.68 9.35
N ALA A 530 0.49 -15.89 8.39
CA ALA A 530 -0.36 -15.10 7.50
C ALA A 530 0.39 -14.71 6.21
N VAL A 531 -0.22 -14.99 5.07
CA VAL A 531 0.39 -14.67 3.79
C VAL A 531 0.42 -13.15 3.62
N ALA A 532 1.63 -12.61 3.47
CA ALA A 532 1.87 -11.18 3.45
C ALA A 532 1.03 -10.49 2.36
N MET A 533 0.49 -9.31 2.68
CA MET A 533 -0.26 -8.45 1.75
C MET A 533 -1.60 -9.01 1.23
N THR A 534 -2.05 -10.20 1.67
CA THR A 534 -3.32 -10.83 1.23
C THR A 534 -4.54 -10.47 2.10
N GLY A 535 -4.31 -9.68 3.15
CA GLY A 535 -5.36 -9.38 4.12
C GLY A 535 -5.60 -10.50 5.13
N GLY A 536 -4.56 -11.22 5.53
CA GLY A 536 -4.58 -12.17 6.66
C GLY A 536 -5.02 -13.58 6.28
N GLN A 537 -4.86 -13.98 5.02
CA GLN A 537 -5.12 -15.35 4.57
C GLN A 537 -4.04 -16.28 5.13
N LYS A 538 -4.39 -17.53 5.45
CA LYS A 538 -3.45 -18.55 5.90
C LYS A 538 -2.68 -19.13 4.70
N ASN A 539 -1.54 -19.76 4.97
CA ASN A 539 -0.85 -20.59 3.97
C ASN A 539 -1.70 -21.83 3.60
N GLU A 540 -1.48 -22.38 2.41
CA GLU A 540 -2.11 -23.63 1.97
C GLU A 540 -1.56 -24.82 2.76
N GLY A 541 -2.36 -25.86 2.93
CA GLY A 541 -1.91 -27.11 3.56
C GLY A 541 -1.68 -27.07 5.07
N GLY A 542 -1.87 -25.92 5.73
CA GLY A 542 -1.78 -25.81 7.20
C GLY A 542 -0.37 -26.00 7.75
N LEU A 543 0.64 -25.61 6.98
CA LEU A 543 2.06 -25.73 7.35
C LEU A 543 2.34 -25.01 8.69
N THR A 544 3.02 -25.70 9.60
CA THR A 544 3.44 -25.26 10.93
C THR A 544 4.97 -25.18 11.04
N PRO A 545 5.54 -24.46 12.03
CA PRO A 545 6.99 -24.31 12.12
C PRO A 545 7.75 -25.61 12.40
N ASP A 546 7.16 -26.57 13.13
CA ASP A 546 7.74 -27.88 13.41
C ASP A 546 7.76 -28.77 12.16
N GLN A 547 6.73 -28.67 11.30
CA GLN A 547 6.72 -29.32 9.99
C GLN A 547 7.85 -28.80 9.10
N ILE A 548 8.06 -27.47 9.05
CA ILE A 548 9.20 -26.86 8.33
C ILE A 548 10.53 -27.42 8.85
N ALA A 549 10.70 -27.54 10.17
CA ALA A 549 11.92 -28.09 10.76
C ALA A 549 12.16 -29.55 10.35
N ARG A 550 11.12 -30.39 10.38
CA ARG A 550 11.19 -31.80 9.97
C ARG A 550 11.50 -31.94 8.48
N GLU A 551 10.91 -31.10 7.64
CA GLU A 551 11.19 -31.09 6.20
C GLU A 551 12.64 -30.68 5.91
N LEU A 552 13.16 -29.65 6.59
CA LEU A 552 14.56 -29.23 6.47
C LEU A 552 15.55 -30.31 6.93
N GLU A 553 15.27 -30.96 8.06
CA GLU A 553 16.08 -32.08 8.56
C GLU A 553 16.07 -33.25 7.55
N ALA A 554 14.89 -33.62 7.04
CA ALA A 554 14.74 -34.68 6.06
C ALA A 554 15.44 -34.38 4.71
N MET A 555 15.54 -33.10 4.32
CA MET A 555 16.30 -32.68 3.13
C MET A 555 17.82 -32.72 3.35
N GLY A 556 18.30 -32.80 4.60
CA GLY A 556 19.72 -32.84 4.93
C GLY A 556 20.35 -31.47 5.20
N VAL A 557 19.56 -30.48 5.64
CA VAL A 557 20.11 -29.19 6.08
C VAL A 557 20.96 -29.40 7.34
N ALA A 558 22.24 -29.02 7.27
CA ALA A 558 23.23 -29.40 8.28
C ALA A 558 23.01 -28.77 9.66
N ARG A 559 22.45 -27.55 9.70
CA ARG A 559 22.18 -26.83 10.94
C ARG A 559 20.91 -25.98 10.82
N ILE A 560 19.99 -26.21 11.76
CA ILE A 560 18.68 -25.56 11.83
C ILE A 560 18.54 -24.90 13.20
N GLU A 561 18.26 -23.61 13.21
CA GLU A 561 18.11 -22.81 14.43
C GLU A 561 16.69 -22.21 14.48
N VAL A 562 15.95 -22.46 15.56
CA VAL A 562 14.64 -21.86 15.79
C VAL A 562 14.83 -20.57 16.59
N VAL A 563 14.45 -19.45 15.98
CA VAL A 563 14.43 -18.13 16.62
C VAL A 563 12.98 -17.74 16.87
N TYR A 564 12.60 -17.36 18.09
CA TYR A 564 11.19 -17.09 18.42
C TYR A 564 11.00 -15.82 19.26
N ASP A 565 9.84 -15.18 19.14
CA ASP A 565 9.41 -14.18 20.12
C ASP A 565 8.97 -14.92 21.40
N GLU A 566 9.54 -14.58 22.56
CA GLU A 566 9.25 -15.22 23.86
C GLU A 566 7.75 -15.21 24.22
N LYS A 567 6.97 -14.27 23.67
CA LYS A 567 5.50 -14.19 23.88
C LYS A 567 4.73 -15.20 23.03
N GLU A 568 5.41 -15.88 22.11
CA GLU A 568 4.87 -16.75 21.07
C GLU A 568 5.74 -18.02 20.92
N GLU A 569 6.39 -18.46 22.00
CA GLU A 569 7.23 -19.66 21.99
C GLU A 569 6.42 -20.90 21.56
N PRO A 570 6.84 -21.60 20.49
CA PRO A 570 6.22 -22.87 20.10
C PRO A 570 6.50 -24.00 21.12
N GLU A 571 5.66 -25.03 21.10
CA GLU A 571 5.85 -26.22 21.91
C GLU A 571 7.09 -27.01 21.44
N ARG A 572 8.16 -27.00 22.25
CA ARG A 572 9.44 -27.61 21.86
C ARG A 572 9.36 -29.10 21.58
N ALA A 573 8.40 -29.80 22.19
CA ALA A 573 8.22 -31.24 22.04
C ALA A 573 7.83 -31.65 20.61
N ASP A 574 7.27 -30.74 19.82
CA ASP A 574 6.82 -31.01 18.45
C ASP A 574 7.97 -31.00 17.44
N PHE A 575 9.11 -30.39 17.79
CA PHE A 575 10.25 -30.20 16.87
C PHE A 575 11.25 -31.37 16.91
N PRO A 576 12.04 -31.55 15.84
CA PRO A 576 13.19 -32.44 15.86
C PRO A 576 14.18 -32.09 16.97
N LYS A 577 14.79 -33.10 17.59
CA LYS A 577 15.77 -32.88 18.68
C LYS A 577 17.08 -32.23 18.22
N SER A 578 17.31 -32.17 16.91
CA SER A 578 18.51 -31.63 16.28
C SER A 578 18.50 -30.11 16.16
N VAL A 579 17.34 -29.44 16.32
CA VAL A 579 17.24 -27.99 16.18
C VAL A 579 17.72 -27.26 17.43
N GLY A 580 18.43 -26.14 17.25
CA GLY A 580 18.74 -25.23 18.36
C GLY A 580 17.61 -24.22 18.61
N TRP A 581 17.63 -23.61 19.80
CA TRP A 581 16.54 -22.78 20.30
C TRP A 581 17.08 -21.46 20.84
N HIS A 582 16.57 -20.36 20.28
CA HIS A 582 17.06 -19.03 20.59
C HIS A 582 15.91 -18.02 20.71
N PRO A 583 15.88 -17.19 21.78
CA PRO A 583 14.99 -16.05 21.81
C PRO A 583 15.39 -15.04 20.73
N ARG A 584 14.42 -14.25 20.24
CA ARG A 584 14.61 -13.22 19.20
C ARG A 584 15.79 -12.28 19.45
N ALA A 585 16.13 -11.99 20.71
CA ALA A 585 17.25 -11.13 21.08
C ALA A 585 18.62 -11.69 20.67
N GLU A 586 18.74 -13.00 20.44
CA GLU A 586 19.98 -13.67 20.04
C GLU A 586 20.15 -13.77 18.51
N MET A 587 19.22 -13.21 17.73
CA MET A 587 19.20 -13.32 16.26
C MET A 587 20.51 -12.93 15.57
N ASP A 588 21.21 -11.90 16.04
CA ASP A 588 22.51 -11.50 15.48
C ASP A 588 23.62 -12.54 15.77
N ALA A 589 23.66 -13.07 17.00
CA ALA A 589 24.62 -14.10 17.40
C ALA A 589 24.40 -15.42 16.64
N VAL A 590 23.14 -15.81 16.44
CA VAL A 590 22.77 -16.98 15.62
C VAL A 590 23.24 -16.79 14.18
N GLN A 591 22.94 -15.64 13.57
CA GLN A 591 23.37 -15.34 12.20
C GLN A 591 24.90 -15.35 12.06
N LYS A 592 25.64 -14.73 12.99
CA LYS A 592 27.11 -14.77 13.01
C LYS A 592 27.65 -16.20 13.07
N THR A 593 27.03 -17.05 13.87
CA THR A 593 27.43 -18.46 13.98
C THR A 593 27.17 -19.22 12.68
N LEU A 594 25.99 -19.04 12.08
CA LEU A 594 25.60 -19.78 10.87
C LEU A 594 26.35 -19.33 9.61
N ARG A 595 26.79 -18.07 9.54
CA ARG A 595 27.62 -17.57 8.43
C ARG A 595 28.95 -18.32 8.27
N GLU A 596 29.51 -18.80 9.39
CA GLU A 596 30.79 -19.52 9.40
C GLU A 596 30.63 -21.04 9.13
N VAL A 597 29.39 -21.54 8.99
CA VAL A 597 29.11 -22.95 8.70
C VAL A 597 29.09 -23.15 7.18
N SER A 598 29.91 -24.09 6.68
CA SER A 598 29.90 -24.48 5.27
C SER A 598 28.64 -25.28 4.91
N GLY A 599 28.15 -25.08 3.69
CA GLY A 599 26.91 -25.68 3.19
C GLY A 599 25.66 -24.86 3.52
N VAL A 600 24.51 -25.51 3.35
CA VAL A 600 23.20 -24.88 3.57
C VAL A 600 22.81 -24.98 5.05
N THR A 601 22.43 -23.84 5.62
CA THR A 601 21.87 -23.72 6.97
C THR A 601 20.53 -23.00 6.95
N ALA A 602 19.73 -23.14 8.02
CA ALA A 602 18.43 -22.49 8.12
C ALA A 602 18.17 -21.87 9.49
N ILE A 603 17.48 -20.72 9.48
CA ILE A 603 16.84 -20.11 10.64
C ILE A 603 15.33 -20.18 10.42
N ILE A 604 14.60 -20.80 11.35
CA ILE A 604 13.14 -20.74 11.39
C ILE A 604 12.78 -19.65 12.40
N TYR A 605 12.40 -18.47 11.90
CA TYR A 605 11.99 -17.35 12.75
C TYR A 605 10.48 -17.37 12.95
N VAL A 606 10.01 -17.72 14.14
CA VAL A 606 8.59 -17.77 14.50
C VAL A 606 8.14 -16.48 15.17
N GLN A 607 7.32 -15.70 14.47
CA GLN A 607 6.62 -14.55 15.04
C GLN A 607 5.44 -14.13 14.15
N THR A 608 4.22 -14.12 14.72
CA THR A 608 2.99 -13.84 13.96
C THR A 608 3.02 -12.45 13.31
N CYS A 609 2.38 -12.30 12.15
CA CYS A 609 2.20 -11.03 11.46
C CYS A 609 1.54 -9.97 12.37
N ALA A 610 2.15 -8.78 12.44
CA ALA A 610 1.68 -7.70 13.32
C ALA A 610 0.24 -7.24 13.02
N ALA A 611 -0.14 -7.15 11.74
CA ALA A 611 -1.48 -6.75 11.34
C ALA A 611 -2.52 -7.80 11.79
N GLU A 612 -2.17 -9.08 11.68
CA GLU A 612 -3.04 -10.19 12.05
C GLU A 612 -3.18 -10.32 13.57
N LYS A 613 -2.10 -10.16 14.34
CA LYS A 613 -2.16 -10.05 15.82
C LYS A 613 -3.19 -9.03 16.26
N ARG A 614 -3.17 -7.84 15.67
CA ARG A 614 -4.11 -6.76 16.02
C ARG A 614 -5.56 -7.14 15.71
N ARG A 615 -5.82 -7.81 14.57
CA ARG A 615 -7.16 -8.26 14.19
C ARG A 615 -7.69 -9.34 15.12
N ARG A 616 -6.86 -10.34 15.44
CA ARG A 616 -7.24 -11.42 16.35
C ARG A 616 -7.44 -10.93 17.78
N ARG A 617 -6.61 -10.00 18.28
CA ARG A 617 -6.82 -9.34 19.58
C ARG A 617 -8.17 -8.62 19.67
N LYS A 618 -8.55 -7.87 18.62
CA LYS A 618 -9.89 -7.24 18.54
C LYS A 618 -11.04 -8.26 18.59
N ARG A 619 -10.81 -9.48 18.14
CA ARG A 619 -11.78 -10.59 18.15
C ARG A 619 -11.64 -11.52 19.38
N GLY A 620 -10.73 -11.22 20.31
CA GLY A 620 -10.45 -12.08 21.47
C GLY A 620 -9.73 -13.40 21.15
N ALA A 621 -9.19 -13.56 19.94
CA ALA A 621 -8.58 -14.80 19.44
C ALA A 621 -7.03 -14.80 19.50
N PHE A 622 -6.42 -13.88 20.23
CA PHE A 622 -4.96 -13.82 20.42
C PHE A 622 -4.64 -13.12 21.76
N PRO A 623 -3.57 -13.53 22.47
CA PRO A 623 -3.20 -12.91 23.74
C PRO A 623 -2.96 -11.41 23.60
N ASP A 624 -3.59 -10.63 24.47
CA ASP A 624 -3.37 -9.20 24.57
C ASP A 624 -2.56 -8.88 25.85
N PRO A 625 -1.27 -8.53 25.74
CA PRO A 625 -0.47 -8.19 26.91
C PRO A 625 -1.08 -7.01 27.67
N ASP A 626 -1.19 -7.13 28.99
CA ASP A 626 -1.66 -6.06 29.88
C ASP A 626 -0.58 -4.99 30.16
N THR A 627 0.46 -4.96 29.33
CA THR A 627 1.57 -4.02 29.45
C THR A 627 1.54 -2.98 28.33
N ARG A 628 1.70 -1.71 28.70
CA ARG A 628 1.88 -0.58 27.76
C ARG A 628 3.20 0.12 28.00
N VAL A 629 3.77 0.69 26.93
CA VAL A 629 4.99 1.51 27.02
C VAL A 629 4.60 2.98 27.06
N PHE A 630 5.15 3.68 28.05
CA PHE A 630 5.06 5.12 28.22
C PHE A 630 6.47 5.72 28.16
N ILE A 631 6.58 6.90 27.53
CA ILE A 631 7.81 7.67 27.49
C ILE A 631 7.59 8.92 28.34
N ASN A 632 8.34 9.06 29.43
CA ASN A 632 8.35 10.32 30.17
C ASN A 632 9.06 11.39 29.31
N SER A 633 8.26 12.31 28.74
CA SER A 633 8.73 13.36 27.84
C SER A 633 9.80 14.26 28.47
N ASP A 634 9.77 14.46 29.80
CA ASP A 634 10.74 15.33 30.46
C ASP A 634 12.10 14.67 30.56
N VAL A 635 12.14 13.34 30.71
CA VAL A 635 13.39 12.56 30.70
C VAL A 635 13.88 12.34 29.28
N CYS A 636 12.98 12.17 28.31
CA CYS A 636 13.32 11.96 26.91
C CYS A 636 14.23 13.08 26.34
N GLU A 637 15.26 12.70 25.59
CA GLU A 637 16.17 13.65 24.93
C GLU A 637 15.84 13.86 23.44
N GLY A 638 14.85 13.14 22.90
CA GLY A 638 14.45 13.25 21.49
C GLY A 638 15.41 12.56 20.51
N CYS A 639 16.42 11.84 21.01
CA CYS A 639 17.53 11.28 20.21
C CYS A 639 17.15 10.27 19.10
N GLY A 640 15.95 9.69 19.14
CA GLY A 640 15.49 8.78 18.08
C GLY A 640 16.03 7.35 18.15
N ASP A 641 16.92 7.00 19.08
CA ASP A 641 17.46 5.62 19.20
C ASP A 641 16.35 4.57 19.33
N CYS A 642 15.24 4.88 20.02
CA CYS A 642 14.07 3.99 20.05
C CYS A 642 13.45 3.71 18.66
N GLY A 643 13.46 4.70 17.76
CA GLY A 643 13.05 4.58 16.37
C GLY A 643 14.04 3.75 15.55
N VAL A 644 15.34 4.01 15.71
CA VAL A 644 16.42 3.25 15.05
C VAL A 644 16.38 1.77 15.43
N GLN A 645 16.24 1.46 16.73
CA GLN A 645 16.24 0.08 17.19
C GLN A 645 14.99 -0.69 16.75
N SER A 646 13.81 -0.05 16.83
CA SER A 646 12.52 -0.73 16.60
C SER A 646 11.95 -0.60 15.20
N ASN A 647 12.38 0.40 14.42
CA ASN A 647 11.83 0.74 13.11
C ASN A 647 10.29 0.83 13.17
N CYS A 648 9.78 1.50 14.21
CA CYS A 648 8.37 1.45 14.61
C CYS A 648 7.65 2.77 14.36
N VAL A 649 6.59 2.72 13.54
CA VAL A 649 5.74 3.86 13.21
C VAL A 649 4.77 4.30 14.32
N ALA A 650 4.72 3.57 15.44
CA ALA A 650 3.93 3.99 16.61
C ALA A 650 4.69 4.97 17.54
N ILE A 651 5.94 5.30 17.23
CA ILE A 651 6.70 6.32 17.94
C ILE A 651 6.41 7.66 17.26
N ALA A 652 5.77 8.58 17.98
CA ALA A 652 5.35 9.89 17.48
C ALA A 652 6.22 11.02 18.08
N PRO A 653 6.35 12.17 17.38
CA PRO A 653 6.93 13.37 17.97
C PRO A 653 5.99 13.95 19.02
N LYS A 654 6.57 14.52 20.09
CA LYS A 654 5.85 15.32 21.07
C LYS A 654 6.57 16.65 21.26
N GLU A 655 5.96 17.74 20.81
CA GLU A 655 6.53 19.07 21.01
C GLU A 655 6.41 19.48 22.49
N THR A 656 7.50 20.04 23.02
CA THR A 656 7.56 20.55 24.40
C THR A 656 8.37 21.85 24.43
N GLU A 657 8.23 22.62 25.51
CA GLU A 657 9.01 23.84 25.73
C GLU A 657 10.54 23.62 25.69
N PHE A 658 11.00 22.42 26.00
CA PHE A 658 12.41 22.01 25.98
C PHE A 658 12.79 21.25 24.70
N GLY A 659 12.07 21.51 23.61
CA GLY A 659 12.28 20.93 22.29
C GLY A 659 11.51 19.62 22.06
N ARG A 660 11.61 19.10 20.84
CA ARG A 660 10.93 17.87 20.41
C ARG A 660 11.34 16.64 21.23
N LYS A 661 10.33 15.90 21.69
CA LYS A 661 10.44 14.64 22.43
C LYS A 661 9.74 13.51 21.67
N ARG A 662 9.69 12.33 22.29
CA ARG A 662 9.02 11.15 21.74
C ARG A 662 7.88 10.74 22.65
N GLU A 663 6.84 10.20 22.05
CA GLU A 663 5.76 9.50 22.72
C GLU A 663 5.35 8.24 21.94
N ILE A 664 4.55 7.40 22.58
CA ILE A 664 4.00 6.20 21.95
C ILE A 664 2.53 6.46 21.64
N ASP A 665 2.16 6.40 20.37
CA ASP A 665 0.76 6.34 19.95
C ASP A 665 0.15 5.02 20.43
N GLN A 666 -0.69 5.12 21.47
CA GLN A 666 -1.32 3.98 22.11
C GLN A 666 -2.35 3.26 21.23
N SER A 667 -2.87 3.94 20.20
CA SER A 667 -3.84 3.39 19.24
C SER A 667 -3.15 2.64 18.10
N ALA A 668 -1.93 3.06 17.74
CA ALA A 668 -1.10 2.40 16.73
C ALA A 668 -0.22 1.27 17.29
N CYS A 669 0.19 1.36 18.56
CA CYS A 669 1.11 0.41 19.18
C CYS A 669 0.56 -1.03 19.21
N ASN A 670 1.37 -1.99 18.73
CA ASN A 670 1.01 -3.41 18.72
C ASN A 670 1.63 -4.23 19.86
N LYS A 671 2.13 -3.55 20.92
CA LYS A 671 2.68 -4.19 22.13
C LYS A 671 3.83 -5.19 21.84
N ASP A 672 4.68 -4.85 20.87
CA ASP A 672 5.87 -5.64 20.52
C ASP A 672 7.07 -5.34 21.44
N PHE A 673 7.11 -4.12 21.99
CA PHE A 673 8.10 -3.64 22.97
C PHE A 673 9.54 -3.50 22.48
N SER A 674 9.86 -3.71 21.19
CA SER A 674 11.22 -3.51 20.66
C SER A 674 11.74 -2.08 20.78
N CYS A 675 10.85 -1.08 20.96
CA CYS A 675 11.27 0.29 21.27
C CYS A 675 12.05 0.38 22.59
N LEU A 676 11.83 -0.55 23.52
CA LEU A 676 12.59 -0.69 24.75
C LEU A 676 14.04 -1.13 24.51
N ASN A 677 14.45 -1.54 23.32
CA ASN A 677 15.86 -1.78 23.03
C ASN A 677 16.64 -0.46 22.89
N GLY A 678 15.94 0.66 22.71
CA GLY A 678 16.54 1.98 22.76
C GLY A 678 17.17 2.26 24.14
N PHE A 679 18.39 2.81 24.12
CA PHE A 679 19.13 3.20 25.32
C PHE A 679 18.62 4.54 25.84
N CYS A 680 17.49 4.48 26.54
CA CYS A 680 16.82 5.65 27.09
C CYS A 680 16.22 5.35 28.47
N PRO A 681 16.53 6.15 29.51
CA PRO A 681 15.92 6.01 30.83
C PRO A 681 14.48 6.52 30.90
N SER A 682 13.97 7.19 29.86
CA SER A 682 12.60 7.74 29.85
C SER A 682 11.50 6.68 29.79
N PHE A 683 11.85 5.44 29.46
CA PHE A 683 10.89 4.35 29.28
C PHE A 683 10.33 3.85 30.62
N VAL A 684 9.01 3.79 30.67
CA VAL A 684 8.24 3.22 31.77
C VAL A 684 7.23 2.25 31.18
N THR A 685 7.23 1.01 31.64
CA THR A 685 6.16 0.06 31.30
C THR A 685 5.08 0.11 32.36
N LEU A 686 3.83 0.10 31.93
CA LEU A 686 2.64 0.22 32.76
C LEU A 686 1.84 -1.08 32.65
N GLU A 687 1.63 -1.78 33.78
CA GLU A 687 0.77 -2.97 33.89
C GLU A 687 -0.62 -2.56 34.40
N GLY A 688 -1.70 -3.08 33.80
CA GLY A 688 -3.07 -2.73 34.14
C GLY A 688 -3.53 -1.38 33.59
N ALA A 689 -2.78 -0.78 32.67
CA ALA A 689 -3.05 0.56 32.14
C ALA A 689 -4.04 0.54 30.99
N GLN A 690 -5.20 1.16 31.20
CA GLN A 690 -6.13 1.49 30.12
C GLN A 690 -5.92 2.94 29.70
N PRO A 691 -5.69 3.23 28.41
CA PRO A 691 -5.65 4.62 27.94
C PRO A 691 -6.95 5.28 28.38
N LYS A 692 -6.86 6.51 28.90
CA LYS A 692 -8.07 7.26 29.19
C LYS A 692 -8.88 7.33 27.90
N SER A 693 -10.10 6.81 27.92
CA SER A 693 -11.11 7.33 27.00
C SER A 693 -11.17 8.80 27.35
N GLY A 694 -10.70 9.69 26.47
CA GLY A 694 -10.86 11.13 26.70
C GLY A 694 -12.30 11.35 27.15
N ALA A 695 -12.52 12.17 28.18
CA ALA A 695 -13.87 12.61 28.48
C ALA A 695 -14.42 13.14 27.17
N THR A 696 -15.31 12.38 26.52
CA THR A 696 -15.92 12.82 25.28
C THR A 696 -16.64 14.08 25.68
N THR A 697 -16.20 15.22 25.18
CA THR A 697 -16.95 16.45 25.42
C THR A 697 -18.34 16.17 24.89
N ASP A 698 -19.33 16.16 25.78
CA ASP A 698 -20.68 15.82 25.39
C ASP A 698 -21.18 16.96 24.51
N LEU A 699 -21.07 16.73 23.21
CA LEU A 699 -21.44 17.66 22.17
C LEU A 699 -22.87 17.34 21.79
N ASP A 700 -23.78 18.17 22.27
CA ASP A 700 -25.15 18.21 21.78
C ASP A 700 -25.16 18.94 20.44
N LEU A 701 -25.57 18.24 19.39
CA LEU A 701 -25.55 18.78 18.03
C LEU A 701 -26.87 19.54 17.81
N PRO A 702 -26.83 20.80 17.34
CA PRO A 702 -28.05 21.51 16.97
C PRO A 702 -28.72 20.84 15.75
N ASP A 703 -29.95 21.24 15.44
CA ASP A 703 -30.55 20.85 14.17
C ASP A 703 -29.72 21.43 13.01
N LEU A 704 -29.25 20.56 12.12
CA LEU A 704 -28.29 20.92 11.07
C LEU A 704 -29.03 21.06 9.74
N PRO A 705 -28.93 22.20 9.04
CA PRO A 705 -29.61 22.39 7.76
C PRO A 705 -29.17 21.34 6.73
N ALA A 706 -30.13 20.87 5.92
CA ALA A 706 -29.79 20.05 4.77
C ALA A 706 -29.06 20.90 3.72
N PRO A 707 -27.97 20.39 3.12
CA PRO A 707 -27.29 21.05 2.02
C PRO A 707 -28.09 20.94 0.72
N GLU A 708 -27.76 21.78 -0.25
CA GLU A 708 -28.18 21.56 -1.64
C GLU A 708 -27.35 20.41 -2.23
N ILE A 709 -28.02 19.34 -2.66
CA ILE A 709 -27.35 18.18 -3.27
C ILE A 709 -27.08 18.53 -4.74
N PRO A 710 -25.82 18.45 -5.20
CA PRO A 710 -25.51 18.79 -6.59
C PRO A 710 -26.15 17.80 -7.57
N ALA A 711 -26.65 18.33 -8.68
CA ALA A 711 -27.12 17.50 -9.79
C ALA A 711 -25.91 16.86 -10.49
N ILE A 712 -26.06 15.60 -10.89
CA ILE A 712 -25.05 14.90 -11.68
C ILE A 712 -25.30 15.18 -13.17
N ASP A 713 -24.37 15.89 -13.81
CA ASP A 713 -24.28 16.01 -15.26
C ASP A 713 -23.28 14.98 -15.79
N LYS A 714 -23.80 13.91 -16.42
CA LYS A 714 -23.09 12.66 -16.77
C LYS A 714 -22.49 11.92 -15.58
N THR A 715 -21.38 12.41 -15.00
CA THR A 715 -20.69 11.78 -13.88
C THR A 715 -20.23 12.80 -12.85
N TRP A 716 -20.29 12.45 -11.56
CA TRP A 716 -19.68 13.19 -10.48
C TRP A 716 -18.49 12.41 -9.90
N ASN A 717 -17.31 13.01 -9.96
CA ASN A 717 -16.04 12.36 -9.68
C ASN A 717 -15.52 12.75 -8.29
N VAL A 718 -15.44 11.78 -7.40
CA VAL A 718 -14.94 11.94 -6.03
C VAL A 718 -13.60 11.22 -5.89
N ILE A 719 -12.61 11.94 -5.37
CA ILE A 719 -11.34 11.37 -4.92
C ILE A 719 -11.35 11.29 -3.39
N VAL A 720 -11.12 10.11 -2.85
CA VAL A 720 -10.90 9.93 -1.41
C VAL A 720 -9.45 9.54 -1.18
N THR A 721 -8.72 10.32 -0.39
CA THR A 721 -7.31 10.04 -0.08
C THR A 721 -7.11 9.66 1.38
N GLY A 722 -6.02 8.98 1.68
CA GLY A 722 -5.55 8.84 3.06
C GLY A 722 -4.47 7.79 3.21
N VAL A 723 -4.34 7.25 4.42
CA VAL A 723 -3.30 6.29 4.78
C VAL A 723 -3.89 4.89 4.97
N GLY A 724 -3.19 3.87 4.46
CA GLY A 724 -3.60 2.48 4.62
C GLY A 724 -3.89 2.13 6.09
N GLY A 725 -5.07 1.58 6.35
CA GLY A 725 -5.51 1.16 7.68
C GLY A 725 -6.21 2.23 8.54
N THR A 726 -6.52 3.42 8.00
CA THR A 726 -7.30 4.46 8.71
C THR A 726 -8.80 4.45 8.40
N GLY A 727 -9.28 3.61 7.46
CA GLY A 727 -10.70 3.51 7.10
C GLY A 727 -11.11 4.23 5.81
N VAL A 728 -10.14 4.69 5.00
CA VAL A 728 -10.38 5.37 3.71
C VAL A 728 -11.25 4.51 2.77
N VAL A 729 -10.90 3.22 2.62
CA VAL A 729 -11.65 2.24 1.80
C VAL A 729 -13.12 2.14 2.21
N THR A 730 -13.38 2.29 3.52
CA THR A 730 -14.73 2.23 4.06
C THR A 730 -15.58 3.41 3.58
N VAL A 731 -15.02 4.60 3.40
CA VAL A 731 -15.74 5.77 2.88
C VAL A 731 -16.21 5.51 1.45
N GLY A 732 -15.30 5.07 0.57
CA GLY A 732 -15.66 4.73 -0.81
C GLY A 732 -16.72 3.63 -0.90
N ALA A 733 -16.57 2.55 -0.11
CA ALA A 733 -17.54 1.46 -0.07
C ALA A 733 -18.93 1.91 0.43
N VAL A 734 -18.99 2.79 1.44
CA VAL A 734 -20.25 3.37 1.92
C VAL A 734 -20.92 4.21 0.83
N MET A 735 -20.17 5.03 0.10
CA MET A 735 -20.71 5.86 -0.98
C MET A 735 -21.22 5.01 -2.16
N ALA A 736 -20.46 4.00 -2.59
CA ALA A 736 -20.89 3.08 -3.65
C ALA A 736 -22.15 2.29 -3.26
N GLN A 737 -22.23 1.84 -2.00
CA GLN A 737 -23.41 1.17 -1.46
C GLN A 737 -24.62 2.10 -1.38
N ALA A 738 -24.42 3.36 -0.99
CA ALA A 738 -25.47 4.38 -0.94
C ALA A 738 -25.99 4.71 -2.35
N ALA A 739 -25.11 4.80 -3.35
CA ALA A 739 -25.53 4.96 -4.74
C ALA A 739 -26.41 3.80 -5.22
N GLN A 740 -26.03 2.54 -4.95
CA GLN A 740 -26.86 1.39 -5.27
C GLN A 740 -28.23 1.45 -4.57
N ILE A 741 -28.28 1.84 -3.30
CA ILE A 741 -29.52 2.03 -2.54
C ILE A 741 -30.42 3.09 -3.20
N ALA A 742 -29.82 4.17 -3.71
CA ALA A 742 -30.53 5.23 -4.41
C ALA A 742 -30.93 4.88 -5.86
N GLY A 743 -30.59 3.67 -6.35
CA GLY A 743 -30.83 3.27 -7.74
C GLY A 743 -29.90 3.94 -8.76
N MET A 744 -28.78 4.49 -8.29
CA MET A 744 -27.80 5.24 -9.07
C MET A 744 -26.64 4.36 -9.53
N GLY A 745 -25.90 4.83 -10.54
CA GLY A 745 -24.64 4.24 -10.96
C GLY A 745 -23.50 4.58 -9.99
N ALA A 746 -22.66 3.59 -9.69
CA ALA A 746 -21.39 3.82 -9.00
C ALA A 746 -20.28 2.95 -9.58
N GLY A 747 -19.13 3.58 -9.82
CA GLY A 747 -17.88 2.92 -10.17
C GLY A 747 -16.80 3.37 -9.20
N MET A 748 -16.16 2.44 -8.49
CA MET A 748 -15.12 2.74 -7.50
C MET A 748 -13.88 1.92 -7.77
N MET A 749 -12.69 2.51 -7.71
CA MET A 749 -11.42 1.78 -7.77
C MET A 749 -10.52 2.19 -6.60
N GLU A 750 -9.97 1.20 -5.91
CA GLU A 750 -8.98 1.39 -4.85
C GLU A 750 -7.57 1.34 -5.44
N MET A 751 -6.77 2.39 -5.24
CA MET A 751 -5.36 2.42 -5.57
C MET A 751 -4.53 2.46 -4.29
N ALA A 752 -4.28 1.29 -3.73
CA ALA A 752 -3.30 1.08 -2.67
C ALA A 752 -1.98 0.55 -3.25
N GLY A 753 -0.85 1.00 -2.68
CA GLY A 753 0.48 0.44 -2.97
C GLY A 753 0.79 -0.83 -2.15
N LEU A 754 2.01 -1.35 -2.28
CA LEU A 754 2.50 -2.56 -1.57
C LEU A 754 2.26 -2.58 -0.05
N ALA A 755 2.23 -1.43 0.61
CA ALA A 755 2.03 -1.36 2.05
C ALA A 755 0.55 -1.38 2.43
N GLN A 756 0.12 -2.44 3.15
CA GLN A 756 -1.22 -2.50 3.73
C GLN A 756 -1.50 -1.39 4.76
N LYS A 757 -0.46 -0.84 5.39
CA LYS A 757 -0.56 0.25 6.36
C LYS A 757 0.57 1.25 6.18
N GLY A 758 0.29 2.53 6.45
CA GLY A 758 1.30 3.60 6.42
C GLY A 758 1.61 4.16 5.03
N GLY A 759 1.26 3.44 3.96
CA GLY A 759 1.34 3.92 2.59
C GLY A 759 0.14 4.78 2.18
N ALA A 760 0.30 5.54 1.09
CA ALA A 760 -0.76 6.33 0.48
C ALA A 760 -1.85 5.43 -0.14
N VAL A 761 -3.10 5.86 -0.03
CA VAL A 761 -4.28 5.25 -0.67
C VAL A 761 -5.06 6.34 -1.39
N HIS A 762 -5.45 6.06 -2.62
CA HIS A 762 -6.35 6.89 -3.42
C HIS A 762 -7.55 6.03 -3.82
N ILE A 763 -8.76 6.55 -3.64
CA ILE A 763 -9.98 5.92 -4.14
C ILE A 763 -10.55 6.84 -5.19
N HIS A 764 -10.70 6.31 -6.40
CA HIS A 764 -11.41 6.96 -7.48
C HIS A 764 -12.85 6.48 -7.43
N LEU A 765 -13.81 7.38 -7.27
CA LEU A 765 -15.23 7.06 -7.25
C LEU A 765 -15.95 7.94 -8.25
N ARG A 766 -16.65 7.33 -9.21
CA ARG A 766 -17.59 8.00 -10.10
C ARG A 766 -19.01 7.63 -9.72
N LEU A 767 -19.87 8.64 -9.66
CA LEU A 767 -21.29 8.51 -9.42
C LEU A 767 -22.04 9.00 -10.65
N ALA A 768 -23.10 8.31 -11.05
CA ALA A 768 -23.92 8.67 -12.20
C ALA A 768 -25.40 8.37 -11.95
N GLN A 769 -26.30 8.89 -12.79
CA GLN A 769 -27.73 8.61 -12.66
C GLN A 769 -28.04 7.15 -13.01
N ALA A 770 -27.47 6.64 -14.10
CA ALA A 770 -27.53 5.23 -14.45
C ALA A 770 -26.12 4.59 -14.41
N PRO A 771 -26.00 3.27 -14.12
CA PRO A 771 -24.72 2.56 -14.20
C PRO A 771 -24.02 2.69 -15.55
N ASP A 772 -24.78 2.66 -16.66
CA ASP A 772 -24.24 2.70 -18.02
C ASP A 772 -23.65 4.06 -18.42
N ASP A 773 -23.92 5.13 -17.67
CA ASP A 773 -23.35 6.47 -17.90
C ASP A 773 -21.86 6.55 -17.49
N ILE A 774 -21.34 5.55 -16.75
CA ILE A 774 -19.95 5.49 -16.30
C ILE A 774 -19.11 4.76 -17.34
N SER A 775 -18.42 5.52 -18.19
CA SER A 775 -17.54 4.95 -19.22
C SER A 775 -16.19 4.47 -18.68
N ALA A 776 -15.60 5.12 -17.67
CA ALA A 776 -14.33 4.70 -17.07
C ALA A 776 -14.34 4.96 -15.56
N VAL A 777 -13.82 4.03 -14.75
CA VAL A 777 -13.84 4.18 -13.28
C VAL A 777 -12.74 5.14 -12.78
N ARG A 778 -11.57 5.14 -13.44
CA ARG A 778 -10.47 6.03 -13.08
C ARG A 778 -10.83 7.47 -13.43
N VAL A 779 -10.65 8.37 -12.47
CA VAL A 779 -10.79 9.83 -12.67
C VAL A 779 -9.53 10.36 -13.33
N ALA A 780 -9.65 11.11 -14.43
CA ALA A 780 -8.51 11.66 -15.16
C ALA A 780 -8.06 13.03 -14.61
N THR A 781 -6.93 13.53 -15.13
CA THR A 781 -6.36 14.83 -14.77
C THR A 781 -7.39 15.96 -14.94
N GLY A 782 -7.59 16.75 -13.89
CA GLY A 782 -8.54 17.88 -13.87
C GLY A 782 -10.03 17.52 -13.79
N GLU A 783 -10.40 16.24 -13.66
CA GLU A 783 -11.80 15.81 -13.67
C GLU A 783 -12.47 15.71 -12.29
N ALA A 784 -11.72 15.81 -11.19
CA ALA A 784 -12.29 15.64 -9.87
C ALA A 784 -13.28 16.79 -9.53
N ASP A 785 -14.48 16.44 -9.08
CA ASP A 785 -15.48 17.38 -8.58
C ASP A 785 -15.35 17.58 -7.06
N ALA A 786 -14.97 16.51 -6.35
CA ALA A 786 -14.81 16.51 -4.90
C ALA A 786 -13.55 15.77 -4.43
N LEU A 787 -12.87 16.31 -3.43
CA LEU A 787 -11.77 15.67 -2.70
C LEU A 787 -12.14 15.49 -1.23
N ILE A 788 -12.19 14.25 -0.75
CA ILE A 788 -12.33 13.90 0.67
C ILE A 788 -10.96 13.42 1.18
N GLY A 789 -10.23 14.33 1.82
CA GLY A 789 -8.82 14.12 2.15
C GLY A 789 -8.58 13.60 3.56
N GLY A 790 -8.36 12.30 3.74
CA GLY A 790 -8.07 11.69 5.04
C GLY A 790 -6.66 11.97 5.59
N ASP A 791 -5.73 12.40 4.74
CA ASP A 791 -4.34 12.72 5.09
C ASP A 791 -3.82 13.91 4.27
N LEU A 792 -3.16 14.85 4.94
CA LEU A 792 -2.67 16.09 4.31
C LEU A 792 -1.62 15.82 3.23
N VAL A 793 -0.67 14.89 3.47
CA VAL A 793 0.43 14.60 2.53
C VAL A 793 -0.12 13.96 1.26
N VAL A 794 -1.02 12.98 1.39
CA VAL A 794 -1.61 12.32 0.20
C VAL A 794 -2.54 13.27 -0.56
N SER A 795 -3.30 14.11 0.14
CA SER A 795 -4.21 15.08 -0.49
C SER A 795 -3.47 16.17 -1.28
N ALA A 796 -2.37 16.67 -0.73
CA ALA A 796 -1.53 17.69 -1.36
C ALA A 796 -0.42 17.11 -2.25
N GLY A 797 -0.35 15.78 -2.40
CA GLY A 797 0.61 15.11 -3.26
C GLY A 797 0.36 15.42 -4.74
N ALA A 798 1.40 15.36 -5.56
CA ALA A 798 1.33 15.79 -6.96
C ALA A 798 0.25 15.03 -7.74
N LYS A 799 0.18 13.71 -7.53
CA LYS A 799 -0.83 12.84 -8.15
C LYS A 799 -2.26 13.28 -7.85
N THR A 800 -2.58 13.63 -6.60
CA THR A 800 -3.94 14.08 -6.23
C THR A 800 -4.23 15.46 -6.79
N LEU A 801 -3.27 16.39 -6.69
CA LEU A 801 -3.44 17.74 -7.22
C LEU A 801 -3.65 17.74 -8.73
N GLY A 802 -2.98 16.86 -9.48
CA GLY A 802 -3.19 16.69 -10.92
C GLY A 802 -4.63 16.32 -11.30
N LEU A 803 -5.33 15.55 -10.47
CA LEU A 803 -6.74 15.19 -10.69
C LEU A 803 -7.71 16.36 -10.46
N CYS A 804 -7.28 17.42 -9.80
CA CYS A 804 -8.12 18.52 -9.37
C CYS A 804 -8.02 19.74 -10.31
N ALA A 805 -9.12 20.47 -10.48
CA ALA A 805 -9.20 21.66 -11.31
C ALA A 805 -9.77 22.87 -10.55
N THR A 806 -9.14 24.03 -10.74
CA THR A 806 -9.56 25.30 -10.14
C THR A 806 -10.96 25.69 -10.61
N GLY A 807 -11.85 26.06 -9.70
CA GLY A 807 -13.23 26.46 -10.00
C GLY A 807 -14.21 25.30 -10.19
N ARG A 808 -13.72 24.06 -10.30
CA ARG A 808 -14.51 22.84 -10.37
C ARG A 808 -14.46 22.09 -9.04
N THR A 809 -13.26 21.71 -8.61
CA THR A 809 -13.07 20.81 -7.46
C THR A 809 -13.33 21.55 -6.15
N GLY A 810 -14.15 20.96 -5.27
CA GLY A 810 -14.20 21.32 -3.84
C GLY A 810 -13.56 20.24 -2.98
N ALA A 811 -13.10 20.60 -1.78
CA ALA A 811 -12.34 19.69 -0.94
C ALA A 811 -12.62 19.86 0.55
N VAL A 812 -12.73 18.75 1.27
CA VAL A 812 -12.66 18.72 2.74
C VAL A 812 -11.48 17.84 3.13
N VAL A 813 -10.47 18.42 3.78
CA VAL A 813 -9.20 17.74 4.05
C VAL A 813 -8.85 17.80 5.53
N ASN A 814 -8.48 16.64 6.08
CA ASN A 814 -7.92 16.49 7.41
C ASN A 814 -6.54 17.11 7.45
N SER A 815 -6.41 18.19 8.22
CA SER A 815 -5.19 18.97 8.33
C SER A 815 -4.18 18.42 9.35
N HIS A 816 -4.48 17.26 9.96
CA HIS A 816 -3.61 16.59 10.93
C HIS A 816 -2.29 16.13 10.31
N GLU A 817 -1.17 16.56 10.88
CA GLU A 817 0.17 16.17 10.45
C GLU A 817 0.57 14.81 11.03
N THR A 818 0.23 13.75 10.30
CA THR A 818 0.57 12.39 10.70
C THR A 818 2.00 12.04 10.27
N PRO A 819 2.92 11.65 11.19
CA PRO A 819 4.29 11.31 10.84
C PRO A 819 4.42 10.25 9.74
N THR A 820 5.48 10.36 8.94
CA THR A 820 5.84 9.36 7.91
C THR A 820 6.91 8.40 8.44
N GLY A 821 7.19 7.33 7.71
CA GLY A 821 8.28 6.40 8.05
C GLY A 821 9.65 7.08 8.17
N ALA A 822 9.87 8.22 7.50
CA ALA A 822 11.14 8.98 7.56
C ALA A 822 11.49 9.41 8.99
N PHE A 823 10.48 9.74 9.81
CA PHE A 823 10.65 10.16 11.21
C PHE A 823 11.32 9.12 12.12
N THR A 824 11.27 7.84 11.73
CA THR A 824 11.94 6.76 12.47
C THR A 824 13.46 6.81 12.36
N ARG A 825 13.99 7.39 11.28
CA ARG A 825 15.42 7.53 10.98
C ARG A 825 15.93 8.93 11.26
N ASP A 826 15.17 9.93 10.83
CA ASP A 826 15.49 11.33 11.06
C ASP A 826 14.66 11.89 12.23
N PRO A 827 15.29 12.19 13.39
CA PRO A 827 14.60 12.76 14.53
C PRO A 827 14.04 14.17 14.31
N GLU A 828 14.63 14.93 13.40
CA GLU A 828 14.25 16.31 13.12
C GLU A 828 13.24 16.43 11.99
N PHE A 829 12.99 15.34 11.25
CA PHE A 829 12.03 15.32 10.16
C PHE A 829 10.70 15.96 10.57
N ALA A 830 10.35 17.05 9.90
CA ALA A 830 9.09 17.75 10.04
C ALA A 830 8.39 17.76 8.69
N LEU A 831 7.07 17.60 8.71
CA LEU A 831 6.29 17.74 7.49
C LEU A 831 6.20 19.23 7.14
N PRO A 832 6.37 19.61 5.87
CA PRO A 832 6.18 21.00 5.44
C PRO A 832 4.67 21.32 5.34
N GLY A 833 3.95 21.25 6.46
CA GLY A 833 2.50 21.39 6.56
C GLY A 833 1.95 22.64 5.88
N ASP A 834 2.59 23.79 6.11
CA ASP A 834 2.19 25.07 5.51
C ASP A 834 2.30 25.06 3.97
N ARG A 835 3.37 24.44 3.42
CA ARG A 835 3.51 24.29 1.96
C ARG A 835 2.42 23.38 1.38
N LEU A 836 2.08 22.31 2.08
CA LEU A 836 1.02 21.36 1.67
C LEU A 836 -0.36 22.03 1.70
N ARG A 837 -0.67 22.78 2.78
CA ARG A 837 -1.92 23.56 2.89
C ARG A 837 -2.02 24.60 1.79
N LEU A 838 -0.95 25.38 1.58
CA LEU A 838 -0.89 26.40 0.53
C LEU A 838 -1.08 25.79 -0.87
N ALA A 839 -0.56 24.59 -1.13
CA ALA A 839 -0.76 23.91 -2.41
C ALA A 839 -2.24 23.55 -2.65
N LEU A 840 -2.95 23.08 -1.62
CA LEU A 840 -4.39 22.84 -1.67
C LEU A 840 -5.19 24.13 -1.84
N GLU A 841 -4.88 25.17 -1.05
CA GLU A 841 -5.54 26.49 -1.11
C GLU A 841 -5.39 27.12 -2.50
N ARG A 842 -4.21 27.03 -3.10
CA ARG A 842 -3.98 27.53 -4.47
C ARG A 842 -4.83 26.81 -5.52
N ARG A 843 -5.04 25.50 -5.35
CA ARG A 843 -5.81 24.68 -6.30
C ARG A 843 -7.32 24.86 -6.14
N MET A 844 -7.81 24.89 -4.91
CA MET A 844 -9.24 24.83 -4.58
C MET A 844 -9.86 26.18 -4.23
N ARG A 845 -9.03 27.16 -3.85
CA ARG A 845 -9.44 28.51 -3.43
C ARG A 845 -10.49 28.46 -2.31
N ASP A 846 -11.62 29.11 -2.51
CA ASP A 846 -12.74 29.25 -1.58
C ASP A 846 -13.56 27.95 -1.40
N ARG A 847 -13.29 26.91 -2.20
CA ARG A 847 -13.95 25.60 -2.12
C ARG A 847 -13.20 24.59 -1.26
N LEU A 848 -12.31 25.04 -0.37
CA LEU A 848 -11.51 24.19 0.52
C LEU A 848 -11.86 24.40 1.98
N ASP A 849 -12.17 23.30 2.67
CA ASP A 849 -12.24 23.23 4.12
C ASP A 849 -11.08 22.41 4.69
N LEU A 850 -10.33 23.01 5.61
CA LEU A 850 -9.23 22.38 6.33
C LEU A 850 -9.53 22.42 7.83
N PHE A 851 -9.61 21.24 8.46
CA PHE A 851 -9.68 21.14 9.93
C PHE A 851 -9.00 19.86 10.42
N ASP A 852 -8.60 19.82 11.69
CA ASP A 852 -7.99 18.61 12.29
C ASP A 852 -9.08 17.60 12.68
N ALA A 853 -9.57 16.85 11.69
CA ALA A 853 -10.58 15.81 11.89
C ALA A 853 -10.09 14.68 12.83
N SER A 854 -8.77 14.45 12.90
CA SER A 854 -8.19 13.41 13.77
C SER A 854 -8.21 13.84 15.25
N ALA A 855 -7.87 15.09 15.55
CA ALA A 855 -7.98 15.65 16.88
C ALA A 855 -9.44 15.80 17.31
N LEU A 856 -10.31 16.30 16.42
CA LEU A 856 -11.74 16.43 16.71
C LEU A 856 -12.38 15.07 17.04
N ALA A 857 -12.08 14.03 16.25
CA ALA A 857 -12.55 12.68 16.52
C ALA A 857 -12.03 12.13 17.85
N ARG A 858 -10.77 12.43 18.21
CA ARG A 858 -10.21 12.02 19.51
C ARG A 858 -10.95 12.69 20.68
N VAL A 859 -11.26 13.98 20.58
CA VAL A 859 -11.92 14.75 21.65
C VAL A 859 -13.40 14.38 21.78
N THR A 860 -14.11 14.23 20.66
CA THR A 860 -15.57 14.02 20.66
C THR A 860 -15.99 12.56 20.66
N MET A 861 -15.17 11.67 20.08
CA MET A 861 -15.47 10.25 19.91
C MET A 861 -14.50 9.32 20.65
N GLY A 862 -13.41 9.84 21.21
CA GLY A 862 -12.41 9.06 21.96
C GLY A 862 -11.41 8.26 21.09
N ASP A 863 -11.55 8.26 19.76
CA ASP A 863 -10.67 7.53 18.83
C ASP A 863 -10.62 8.27 17.48
N SER A 864 -9.42 8.43 16.90
CA SER A 864 -9.22 9.08 15.61
C SER A 864 -9.73 8.25 14.42
N ILE A 865 -10.03 6.96 14.59
CA ILE A 865 -10.53 6.09 13.50
C ILE A 865 -11.83 6.59 12.86
N PHE A 866 -12.60 7.42 13.57
CA PHE A 866 -13.85 8.02 13.08
C PHE A 866 -13.62 9.25 12.18
N SER A 867 -12.40 9.75 12.05
CA SER A 867 -12.10 10.98 11.30
C SER A 867 -12.55 10.92 9.84
N ASN A 868 -12.39 9.77 9.17
CA ASN A 868 -12.76 9.64 7.76
C ASN A 868 -14.27 9.71 7.52
N ILE A 869 -15.09 9.20 8.46
CA ILE A 869 -16.55 9.34 8.40
C ILE A 869 -16.98 10.77 8.76
N MET A 870 -16.25 11.45 9.66
CA MET A 870 -16.46 12.90 9.89
C MET A 870 -16.19 13.70 8.62
N LEU A 871 -15.11 13.42 7.89
CA LEU A 871 -14.82 14.09 6.61
C LEU A 871 -15.91 13.84 5.57
N LEU A 872 -16.48 12.63 5.51
CA LEU A 872 -17.60 12.32 4.63
C LEU A 872 -18.83 13.16 4.98
N GLY A 873 -19.18 13.29 6.27
CA GLY A 873 -20.28 14.14 6.72
C GLY A 873 -20.06 15.62 6.42
N ALA A 874 -18.83 16.11 6.63
CA ALA A 874 -18.43 17.46 6.29
C ALA A 874 -18.53 17.73 4.76
N ALA A 875 -18.03 16.81 3.93
CA ALA A 875 -18.11 16.92 2.47
C ALA A 875 -19.56 16.89 1.97
N TRP A 876 -20.41 16.06 2.57
CA TRP A 876 -21.85 16.04 2.26
C TRP A 876 -22.50 17.39 2.60
N GLN A 877 -22.21 17.95 3.78
CA GLN A 877 -22.74 19.26 4.20
C GLN A 877 -22.27 20.42 3.32
N ARG A 878 -21.10 20.31 2.67
CA ARG A 878 -20.60 21.27 1.68
C ARG A 878 -21.15 21.07 0.26
N GLY A 879 -22.07 20.14 0.06
CA GLY A 879 -22.64 19.85 -1.26
C GLY A 879 -21.63 19.22 -2.22
N LEU A 880 -20.63 18.47 -1.70
CA LEU A 880 -19.61 17.80 -2.52
C LEU A 880 -19.94 16.32 -2.82
N VAL A 881 -21.02 15.80 -2.23
CA VAL A 881 -21.45 14.40 -2.34
C VAL A 881 -22.88 14.36 -2.89
N PRO A 882 -23.11 13.89 -4.14
CA PRO A 882 -24.42 13.88 -4.80
C PRO A 882 -25.26 12.67 -4.38
N LEU A 883 -25.30 12.35 -3.08
CA LEU A 883 -26.01 11.18 -2.56
C LEU A 883 -27.07 11.59 -1.53
N PRO A 884 -28.27 10.97 -1.56
CA PRO A 884 -29.28 11.19 -0.54
C PRO A 884 -28.81 10.82 0.87
N HIS A 885 -29.24 11.59 1.87
CA HIS A 885 -28.87 11.37 3.28
C HIS A 885 -29.31 10.01 3.81
N ASP A 886 -30.55 9.60 3.50
CA ASP A 886 -31.14 8.33 3.90
C ASP A 886 -30.37 7.14 3.32
N ALA A 887 -29.97 7.21 2.05
CA ALA A 887 -29.13 6.21 1.40
C ALA A 887 -27.75 6.08 2.08
N LEU A 888 -27.11 7.20 2.44
CA LEU A 888 -25.86 7.21 3.21
C LEU A 888 -26.02 6.57 4.59
N MET A 889 -27.08 6.90 5.32
CA MET A 889 -27.34 6.32 6.64
C MET A 889 -27.65 4.82 6.56
N GLN A 890 -28.41 4.38 5.55
CA GLN A 890 -28.67 2.98 5.31
C GLN A 890 -27.39 2.21 4.93
N ALA A 891 -26.50 2.80 4.12
CA ALA A 891 -25.21 2.20 3.79
C ALA A 891 -24.29 2.06 5.02
N ILE A 892 -24.28 3.05 5.92
CA ILE A 892 -23.56 2.98 7.21
C ILE A 892 -24.13 1.86 8.08
N ALA A 893 -25.46 1.69 8.11
CA ALA A 893 -26.11 0.61 8.85
C ALA A 893 -25.77 -0.77 8.27
N LEU A 894 -25.79 -0.94 6.94
CA LEU A 894 -25.45 -2.20 6.27
C LEU A 894 -24.00 -2.63 6.47
N ASN A 895 -23.07 -1.68 6.63
CA ASN A 895 -21.67 -1.98 6.96
C ASN A 895 -21.54 -2.71 8.31
N GLY A 896 -22.45 -2.45 9.26
CA GLY A 896 -22.57 -3.19 10.52
C GLY A 896 -21.47 -2.90 11.57
N ALA A 897 -20.43 -2.13 11.22
CA ALA A 897 -19.36 -1.77 12.14
C ALA A 897 -19.69 -0.48 12.92
N ALA A 898 -19.86 -0.59 14.24
CA ALA A 898 -20.05 0.55 15.16
C ALA A 898 -21.06 1.60 14.65
N VAL A 899 -22.22 1.12 14.17
CA VAL A 899 -23.20 1.89 13.38
C VAL A 899 -23.55 3.23 14.03
N GLU A 900 -23.97 3.24 15.30
CA GLU A 900 -24.37 4.46 16.02
C GLU A 900 -23.22 5.47 16.12
N ARG A 901 -21.99 5.01 16.36
CA ARG A 901 -20.81 5.87 16.46
C ARG A 901 -20.42 6.45 15.11
N ASN A 902 -20.55 5.68 14.03
CA ASN A 902 -20.29 6.18 12.67
C ASN A 902 -21.36 7.19 12.22
N ALA A 903 -22.63 6.97 12.54
CA ALA A 903 -23.69 7.94 12.30
C ALA A 903 -23.44 9.25 13.09
N ARG A 904 -23.04 9.16 14.36
CA ARG A 904 -22.65 10.34 15.16
C ARG A 904 -21.43 11.04 14.57
N ALA A 905 -20.40 10.31 14.13
CA ALA A 905 -19.23 10.89 13.47
C ALA A 905 -19.62 11.66 12.19
N PHE A 906 -20.49 11.10 11.36
CA PHE A 906 -21.01 11.79 10.18
C PHE A 906 -21.70 13.12 10.56
N ALA A 907 -22.55 13.10 11.59
CA ALA A 907 -23.22 14.30 12.09
C ALA A 907 -22.26 15.35 12.66
N ILE A 908 -21.23 14.94 13.41
CA ILE A 908 -20.18 15.85 13.91
C ILE A 908 -19.42 16.49 12.75
N GLY A 909 -19.15 15.73 11.69
CA GLY A 909 -18.53 16.24 10.46
C GLY A 909 -19.35 17.37 9.83
N ARG A 910 -20.66 17.17 9.68
CA ARG A 910 -21.59 18.19 9.20
C ARG A 910 -21.53 19.46 10.07
N TRP A 911 -21.57 19.29 11.38
CA TRP A 911 -21.50 20.41 12.32
C TRP A 911 -20.18 21.18 12.24
N ALA A 912 -19.05 20.48 12.11
CA ALA A 912 -17.72 21.09 12.14
C ALA A 912 -17.48 22.10 11.00
N VAL A 913 -18.06 21.88 9.81
CA VAL A 913 -17.94 22.80 8.67
C VAL A 913 -18.93 23.98 8.72
N LEU A 914 -20.04 23.82 9.46
CA LEU A 914 -21.00 24.90 9.70
C LEU A 914 -20.57 25.80 10.87
N HIS A 915 -19.90 25.23 11.87
CA HIS A 915 -19.45 25.90 13.09
C HIS A 915 -17.92 25.76 13.30
N PRO A 916 -17.08 26.22 12.36
CA PRO A 916 -15.64 26.00 12.40
C PRO A 916 -14.97 26.58 13.65
N ASP A 917 -15.42 27.75 14.12
CA ASP A 917 -14.87 28.39 15.32
C ASP A 917 -15.20 27.63 16.62
N GLU A 918 -16.34 26.94 16.67
CA GLU A 918 -16.71 26.11 17.82
C GLU A 918 -15.94 24.78 17.80
N ALA A 919 -15.84 24.16 16.63
CA ALA A 919 -15.02 22.96 16.43
C ALA A 919 -13.55 23.23 16.80
N ALA A 920 -12.98 24.37 16.36
CA ALA A 920 -11.64 24.79 16.73
C ALA A 920 -11.48 24.99 18.25
N ARG A 921 -12.46 25.60 18.91
CA ARG A 921 -12.46 25.79 20.37
C ARG A 921 -12.46 24.47 21.15
N LEU A 922 -13.19 23.46 20.69
CA LEU A 922 -13.18 22.13 21.32
C LEU A 922 -11.83 21.41 21.23
N MET A 923 -11.07 21.66 20.17
CA MET A 923 -9.73 21.07 19.97
C MET A 923 -8.63 21.84 20.69
N THR A 924 -8.89 23.10 21.01
CA THR A 924 -7.92 23.97 21.69
C THR A 924 -8.00 23.72 23.19
N PRO A 925 -6.91 23.31 23.87
CA PRO A 925 -6.91 23.25 25.32
C PRO A 925 -7.29 24.63 25.90
N ASN A 926 -8.04 24.68 27.00
CA ASN A 926 -8.43 25.92 27.70
C ASN A 926 -7.26 26.87 28.07
N VAL A 927 -6.01 26.41 27.89
CA VAL A 927 -4.79 27.19 28.07
C VAL A 927 -4.01 27.17 26.75
N VAL A 928 -4.31 28.10 25.84
CA VAL A 928 -3.33 28.48 24.81
C VAL A 928 -2.28 29.29 25.55
N ASP A 929 -1.16 28.67 25.91
CA ASP A 929 0.03 29.44 26.24
C ASP A 929 0.37 30.26 25.00
N LYS A 930 0.21 31.59 25.06
CA LYS A 930 0.70 32.49 24.02
C LYS A 930 2.16 32.12 23.70
N PRO A 931 2.61 32.23 22.43
CA PRO A 931 4.01 32.00 22.09
C PRO A 931 4.87 32.82 23.04
N LYS A 932 5.59 32.12 23.92
CA LYS A 932 6.41 32.76 24.94
C LYS A 932 7.41 33.66 24.23
N THR A 933 7.42 34.94 24.60
CA THR A 933 8.45 35.89 24.19
C THR A 933 9.83 35.32 24.51
N LEU A 934 10.89 35.81 23.84
CA LEU A 934 12.25 35.36 24.13
C LEU A 934 12.59 35.52 25.63
N ALA A 935 12.14 36.60 26.26
CA ALA A 935 12.28 36.84 27.69
C ALA A 935 11.60 35.76 28.54
N GLU A 936 10.37 35.37 28.21
CA GLU A 936 9.63 34.30 28.91
C GLU A 936 10.31 32.92 28.70
N ARG A 937 10.85 32.65 27.50
CA ARG A 937 11.59 31.40 27.20
C ARG A 937 12.92 31.33 27.95
N ILE A 938 13.61 32.46 28.11
CA ILE A 938 14.82 32.58 28.93
C ILE A 938 14.47 32.39 30.41
N GLU A 939 13.38 33.00 30.89
CA GLU A 939 12.99 32.91 32.28
C GLU A 939 12.54 31.50 32.67
N ALA A 940 11.77 30.81 31.82
CA ALA A 940 11.42 29.42 32.03
C ALA A 940 12.65 28.50 32.10
N ARG A 941 13.67 28.75 31.25
CA ARG A 941 14.96 28.04 31.31
C ARG A 941 15.74 28.37 32.57
N ALA A 942 15.73 29.62 33.03
CA ALA A 942 16.36 30.04 34.28
C ALA A 942 15.65 29.45 35.52
N ALA A 943 14.32 29.33 35.49
CA ALA A 943 13.53 28.63 36.49
C ALA A 943 13.89 27.14 36.52
N HIS A 944 13.99 26.50 35.34
CA HIS A 944 14.45 25.12 35.22
C HIS A 944 15.88 24.95 35.78
N LEU A 945 16.84 25.83 35.44
CA LEU A 945 18.20 25.79 36.00
C LEU A 945 18.23 25.95 37.54
N THR A 946 17.30 26.73 38.08
CA THR A 946 17.13 26.89 39.53
C THR A 946 16.63 25.61 40.18
N GLN A 947 15.69 24.91 39.54
CA GLN A 947 15.22 23.59 40.00
C GLN A 947 16.31 22.53 39.83
N TYR A 948 17.05 22.55 38.72
CA TYR A 948 18.10 21.62 38.37
C TYR A 948 19.28 21.65 39.36
N GLN A 949 19.88 22.81 39.61
CA GLN A 949 21.03 22.94 40.54
C GLN A 949 20.81 24.04 41.58
N GLY A 950 20.32 25.21 41.17
CA GLY A 950 20.08 26.33 42.08
C GLY A 950 20.28 27.71 41.44
N ARG A 951 19.98 28.77 42.21
CA ARG A 951 19.99 30.17 41.74
C ARG A 951 21.33 30.64 41.17
N ARG A 952 22.47 30.08 41.60
CA ARG A 952 23.79 30.43 41.07
C ARG A 952 23.93 30.03 39.59
N LEU A 953 23.41 28.87 39.20
CA LEU A 953 23.48 28.40 37.82
C LEU A 953 22.58 29.23 36.90
N ALA A 954 21.39 29.58 37.36
CA ALA A 954 20.49 30.49 36.64
C ALA A 954 21.10 31.88 36.43
N ARG A 955 21.81 32.43 37.44
CA ARG A 955 22.56 33.70 37.29
C ARG A 955 23.68 33.59 36.25
N ARG A 956 24.44 32.50 36.24
CA ARG A 956 25.50 32.25 35.23
C ARG A 956 24.92 32.24 33.81
N TYR A 957 23.78 31.58 33.64
CA TYR A 957 23.06 31.54 32.37
C TYR A 957 22.62 32.94 31.91
N ARG A 958 21.94 33.70 32.77
CA ARG A 958 21.49 35.06 32.44
C ARG A 958 22.65 35.99 32.09
N ALA A 959 23.71 36.00 32.90
CA ALA A 959 24.89 36.84 32.69
C ALA A 959 25.58 36.61 31.34
N ARG A 960 25.48 35.41 30.76
CA ARG A 960 26.02 35.14 29.42
C ARG A 960 25.10 35.70 28.32
N LEU A 961 23.79 35.59 28.48
CA LEU A 961 22.81 36.10 27.51
C LEU A 961 22.74 37.63 27.48
N GLU A 962 22.96 38.28 28.62
CA GLU A 962 23.01 39.76 28.75
C GLU A 962 24.12 40.39 27.88
N ARG A 963 25.14 39.61 27.48
CA ARG A 963 26.28 40.08 26.67
C ARG A 963 26.01 40.04 25.16
N ILE A 964 24.83 39.60 24.73
CA ILE A 964 24.48 39.39 23.32
C ILE A 964 23.36 40.36 22.96
N GLU A 965 23.59 41.27 22.01
CA GLU A 965 22.58 42.28 21.61
C GLU A 965 21.56 41.72 20.61
N ASP A 966 22.02 40.95 19.62
CA ASP A 966 21.18 40.36 18.57
C ASP A 966 20.21 39.31 19.14
N GLU A 967 18.93 39.42 18.76
CA GLU A 967 17.86 38.59 19.33
C GLU A 967 17.95 37.12 18.91
N ARG A 968 18.29 36.85 17.64
CA ARG A 968 18.41 35.49 17.10
C ARG A 968 19.62 34.76 17.68
N LEU A 969 20.78 35.43 17.75
CA LEU A 969 21.97 34.88 18.38
C LEU A 969 21.76 34.68 19.90
N ARG A 970 21.07 35.61 20.56
CA ARG A 970 20.71 35.46 21.99
C ARG A 970 19.80 34.24 22.19
N GLU A 971 18.83 34.01 21.31
CA GLU A 971 18.00 32.81 21.34
C GLU A 971 18.82 31.53 21.14
N ALA A 972 19.66 31.48 20.10
CA ALA A 972 20.53 30.34 19.82
C ALA A 972 21.39 29.95 21.03
N VAL A 973 22.04 30.94 21.66
CA VAL A 973 22.83 30.73 22.89
C VAL A 973 21.93 30.35 24.06
N ALA A 974 20.75 30.94 24.19
CA ALA A 974 19.79 30.58 25.22
C ALA A 974 19.36 29.11 25.13
N LEU A 975 19.24 28.56 23.93
CA LEU A 975 18.92 27.16 23.67
C LEU A 975 20.12 26.23 23.91
N GLY A 976 21.22 26.45 23.21
CA GLY A 976 22.40 25.57 23.25
C GLY A 976 23.09 25.56 24.62
N TYR A 977 23.23 26.73 25.25
CA TYR A 977 23.87 26.81 26.56
C TYR A 977 23.00 26.17 27.65
N HIS A 978 21.68 26.40 27.63
CA HIS A 978 20.75 25.74 28.56
C HIS A 978 20.82 24.21 28.44
N LYS A 979 20.86 23.70 27.20
CA LYS A 979 21.01 22.27 26.90
C LYS A 979 22.28 21.67 27.53
N LEU A 980 23.41 22.36 27.45
CA LEU A 980 24.66 21.91 28.09
C LEU A 980 24.62 22.01 29.61
N LEU A 981 24.01 23.06 30.16
CA LEU A 981 23.95 23.25 31.62
C LEU A 981 22.98 22.29 32.32
N THR A 982 21.98 21.75 31.59
CA THR A 982 20.93 20.85 32.11
C THR A 982 21.05 19.43 31.57
N TYR A 983 22.27 18.90 31.47
CA TYR A 983 22.46 17.51 31.12
C TYR A 983 21.75 16.57 32.11
N LYS A 984 21.08 15.53 31.59
CA LYS A 984 20.27 14.63 32.40
C LYS A 984 21.11 13.55 33.06
N ASP A 985 21.70 13.92 34.18
CA ASP A 985 22.40 12.99 35.06
C ASP A 985 21.47 12.22 35.99
N GLU A 986 22.05 11.36 36.82
CA GLU A 986 21.32 10.45 37.71
C GLU A 986 20.42 11.23 38.69
N TYR A 987 20.86 12.41 39.15
CA TYR A 987 20.09 13.27 40.03
C TYR A 987 18.87 13.89 39.33
N GLU A 988 19.07 14.36 38.09
CA GLU A 988 18.00 14.99 37.32
C GLU A 988 16.99 13.97 36.79
N VAL A 989 17.46 12.84 36.26
CA VAL A 989 16.60 11.72 35.85
C VAL A 989 15.74 11.25 37.01
N ALA A 990 16.32 11.12 38.21
CA ALA A 990 15.58 10.80 39.43
C ALA A 990 14.49 11.84 39.73
N ARG A 991 14.84 13.14 39.72
CA ARG A 991 13.89 14.24 39.97
C ARG A 991 12.73 14.20 38.99
N LEU A 992 13.00 14.07 37.70
CA LEU A 992 12.00 14.05 36.64
C LEU A 992 11.10 12.80 36.72
N HIS A 993 11.63 11.66 37.18
CA HIS A 993 10.82 10.48 37.35
C HIS A 993 9.84 10.54 38.54
N LEU A 994 10.09 11.38 39.54
CA LEU A 994 9.14 11.60 40.64
C LEU A 994 7.80 12.16 40.16
N GLU A 995 7.78 12.87 39.03
CA GLU A 995 6.55 13.39 38.42
C GLU A 995 5.87 12.40 37.45
N THR A 996 6.50 11.26 37.16
CA THR A 996 5.99 10.27 36.19
C THR A 996 4.56 9.86 36.51
N ARG A 997 4.23 9.61 37.79
CA ARG A 997 2.88 9.18 38.18
C ARG A 997 1.80 10.19 37.81
N ARG A 998 2.07 11.48 38.01
CA ARG A 998 1.15 12.57 37.62
C ARG A 998 0.88 12.53 36.12
N LYS A 999 1.94 12.41 35.31
CA LYS A 999 1.84 12.33 33.85
C LYS A 999 1.16 11.07 33.35
N VAL A 1000 1.40 9.94 34.00
CA VAL A 1000 0.68 8.69 33.70
C VAL A 1000 -0.81 8.88 33.96
N ALA A 1001 -1.19 9.50 35.08
CA ALA A 1001 -2.58 9.82 35.39
C ALA A 1001 -3.22 10.84 34.44
N GLU A 1002 -2.45 11.62 33.68
CA GLU A 1002 -2.96 12.49 32.61
C GLU A 1002 -3.37 11.67 31.36
N THR A 1003 -2.75 10.51 31.12
CA THR A 1003 -2.92 9.72 29.87
C THR A 1003 -3.66 8.38 30.07
N PHE A 1004 -3.60 7.79 31.27
CA PHE A 1004 -4.16 6.48 31.59
C PHE A 1004 -5.12 6.54 32.77
N ASP A 1005 -6.18 5.73 32.72
CA ASP A 1005 -7.09 5.52 33.84
C ASP A 1005 -6.52 4.53 34.85
N GLY A 1006 -7.02 4.61 36.08
CA GLY A 1006 -6.61 3.76 37.19
C GLY A 1006 -5.25 4.12 37.78
N SER A 1007 -4.68 3.19 38.53
CA SER A 1007 -3.35 3.30 39.15
C SER A 1007 -2.46 2.15 38.66
N PRO A 1008 -2.01 2.19 37.39
CA PRO A 1008 -1.23 1.10 36.82
C PRO A 1008 0.11 0.97 37.53
N ARG A 1009 0.61 -0.27 37.61
CA ARG A 1009 1.91 -0.56 38.21
C ARG A 1009 3.01 -0.11 37.25
N MET A 1010 3.89 0.78 37.70
CA MET A 1010 5.00 1.29 36.90
C MET A 1010 6.28 0.47 37.08
N THR A 1011 6.92 0.14 35.97
CA THR A 1011 8.27 -0.45 35.94
C THR A 1011 9.19 0.44 35.09
N PHE A 1012 10.31 0.85 35.67
CA PHE A 1012 11.31 1.73 35.07
C PHE A 1012 12.42 0.91 34.40
N HIS A 1013 12.90 1.38 33.25
CA HIS A 1013 13.95 0.71 32.47
C HIS A 1013 15.23 1.54 32.48
N LEU A 1014 16.22 1.12 33.26
CA LEU A 1014 17.42 1.93 33.56
C LEU A 1014 18.70 1.10 33.42
N ALA A 1015 19.82 1.76 33.11
CA ALA A 1015 21.16 1.16 33.13
C ALA A 1015 22.04 1.95 34.11
N PRO A 1016 21.96 1.71 35.43
CA PRO A 1016 22.73 2.47 36.42
C PRO A 1016 24.24 2.23 36.23
N PRO A 1017 25.08 3.29 36.22
CA PRO A 1017 26.54 3.14 36.00
C PRO A 1017 27.25 2.24 37.02
N VAL A 1018 26.68 2.07 38.21
CA VAL A 1018 27.22 1.25 39.31
C VAL A 1018 26.97 -0.25 39.12
N LEU A 1019 26.10 -0.65 38.19
CA LEU A 1019 25.80 -2.05 37.89
C LEU A 1019 26.43 -2.44 36.56
N SER A 1020 27.45 -3.30 36.60
CA SER A 1020 28.15 -3.78 35.40
C SER A 1020 27.31 -4.75 34.56
N GLY A 1021 27.71 -4.90 33.30
CA GLY A 1021 27.16 -5.85 32.33
C GLY A 1021 26.77 -5.21 30.99
N THR A 1022 26.94 -5.94 29.90
CA THR A 1022 26.50 -5.59 28.56
C THR A 1022 25.31 -6.45 28.11
N ASP A 1023 24.53 -5.94 27.18
CA ASP A 1023 23.53 -6.72 26.44
C ASP A 1023 24.18 -7.44 25.23
N PRO A 1024 23.43 -8.30 24.49
CA PRO A 1024 23.96 -9.02 23.33
C PRO A 1024 24.52 -8.12 22.21
N ASP A 1025 24.06 -6.86 22.13
CA ASP A 1025 24.53 -5.87 21.16
C ASP A 1025 25.78 -5.10 21.68
N GLY A 1026 26.33 -5.49 22.82
CA GLY A 1026 27.51 -4.86 23.44
C GLY A 1026 27.23 -3.53 24.13
N ARG A 1027 25.96 -3.12 24.29
CA ARG A 1027 25.56 -1.87 24.96
C ARG A 1027 25.41 -2.09 26.47
N PRO A 1028 25.47 -1.06 27.32
CA PRO A 1028 25.25 -1.22 28.76
C PRO A 1028 23.88 -1.82 29.05
N LYS A 1029 23.84 -2.88 29.88
CA LYS A 1029 22.63 -3.68 30.09
C LYS A 1029 21.54 -2.90 30.82
N LYS A 1030 20.41 -2.70 30.15
CA LYS A 1030 19.21 -2.11 30.75
C LYS A 1030 18.49 -3.12 31.64
N ARG A 1031 18.10 -2.69 32.84
CA ARG A 1031 17.45 -3.51 33.87
C ARG A 1031 16.09 -2.91 34.26
N ARG A 1032 15.18 -3.77 34.71
CA ARG A 1032 13.83 -3.41 35.16
C ARG A 1032 13.84 -3.11 36.66
N PHE A 1033 13.25 -1.98 37.05
CA PHE A 1033 13.09 -1.58 38.45
C PHE A 1033 11.62 -1.25 38.73
N GLY A 1034 11.03 -1.87 39.75
CA GLY A 1034 9.66 -1.54 40.16
C GLY A 1034 9.56 -0.19 40.88
N GLU A 1035 8.35 0.19 41.27
CA GLU A 1035 8.04 1.50 41.87
C GLU A 1035 8.82 1.84 43.15
N GLY A 1036 9.34 0.84 43.86
CA GLY A 1036 10.20 1.04 45.03
C GLY A 1036 11.39 1.95 44.75
N ILE A 1037 11.88 1.99 43.51
CA ILE A 1037 12.98 2.88 43.10
C ILE A 1037 12.65 4.37 43.27
N LEU A 1038 11.37 4.76 43.22
CA LEU A 1038 10.95 6.15 43.41
C LEU A 1038 11.34 6.70 44.79
N ARG A 1039 11.40 5.84 45.82
CA ARG A 1039 11.90 6.25 47.15
C ARG A 1039 13.38 6.61 47.09
N GLY A 1040 14.17 5.81 46.38
CA GLY A 1040 15.57 6.07 46.10
C GLY A 1040 15.76 7.33 45.27
N PHE A 1041 14.93 7.56 44.25
CA PHE A 1041 14.93 8.80 43.46
C PHE A 1041 14.60 10.03 44.30
N GLY A 1042 13.69 9.92 45.27
CA GLY A 1042 13.39 10.99 46.23
C GLY A 1042 14.62 11.42 47.04
N LEU A 1043 15.42 10.45 47.50
CA LEU A 1043 16.68 10.73 48.18
C LEU A 1043 17.73 11.29 47.21
N LEU A 1044 17.91 10.64 46.06
CA LEU A 1044 18.91 11.01 45.08
C LEU A 1044 18.68 12.44 44.56
N ALA A 1045 17.45 12.83 44.24
CA ALA A 1045 17.11 14.18 43.79
C ALA A 1045 17.45 15.27 44.82
N ARG A 1046 17.41 14.95 46.13
CA ARG A 1046 17.81 15.88 47.21
C ARG A 1046 19.33 16.02 47.34
N LEU A 1047 20.09 15.05 46.87
CA LEU A 1047 21.55 15.03 46.88
C LEU A 1047 22.19 15.75 45.68
N LYS A 1048 21.42 16.45 44.85
CA LYS A 1048 21.90 17.22 43.69
C LYS A 1048 23.03 18.22 44.01
N TRP A 1049 23.18 18.64 45.27
CA TRP A 1049 24.29 19.51 45.70
C TRP A 1049 25.67 18.82 45.61
N LEU A 1050 25.73 17.48 45.57
CA LEU A 1050 26.94 16.71 45.33
C LEU A 1050 27.42 16.79 43.87
N ARG A 1051 26.53 17.12 42.91
CA ARG A 1051 26.83 17.14 41.48
C ARG A 1051 28.09 17.97 41.17
N GLY A 1052 29.05 17.33 40.51
CA GLY A 1052 30.30 17.99 40.10
C GLY A 1052 31.28 18.30 41.23
N THR A 1053 30.98 17.90 42.48
CA THR A 1053 31.94 17.97 43.59
C THR A 1053 32.84 16.72 43.61
N PRO A 1054 33.99 16.73 44.33
CA PRO A 1054 34.81 15.52 44.50
C PRO A 1054 34.08 14.35 45.17
N LEU A 1055 32.98 14.63 45.87
CA LEU A 1055 32.12 13.66 46.56
C LEU A 1055 30.99 13.13 45.66
N ASP A 1056 30.95 13.49 44.37
CA ASP A 1056 29.98 12.99 43.41
C ASP A 1056 30.30 11.53 43.01
N PRO A 1057 29.51 10.52 43.44
CA PRO A 1057 29.78 9.13 43.09
C PRO A 1057 29.64 8.85 41.59
N PHE A 1058 28.84 9.63 40.86
CA PHE A 1058 28.63 9.45 39.41
C PHE A 1058 29.56 10.33 38.58
N GLY A 1059 30.08 11.41 39.17
CA GLY A 1059 30.85 12.44 38.46
C GLY A 1059 32.15 11.94 37.81
N ARG A 1060 32.64 10.74 38.16
CA ARG A 1060 33.87 10.16 37.61
C ARG A 1060 33.69 9.39 36.30
N SER A 1061 32.46 9.10 35.86
CA SER A 1061 32.21 8.41 34.60
C SER A 1061 32.65 9.24 33.39
N GLU A 1062 32.96 8.57 32.28
CA GLU A 1062 33.40 9.23 31.04
C GLU A 1062 32.32 10.18 30.50
N GLU A 1063 31.05 9.78 30.51
CA GLU A 1063 29.93 10.62 30.07
C GLU A 1063 29.83 11.91 30.88
N ARG A 1064 29.96 11.85 32.22
CA ARG A 1064 29.89 13.05 33.08
C ARG A 1064 31.11 13.94 32.91
N ARG A 1065 32.29 13.37 32.65
CA ARG A 1065 33.50 14.14 32.32
C ARG A 1065 33.35 14.87 30.99
N MET A 1066 32.84 14.18 29.97
CA MET A 1066 32.54 14.73 28.65
C MET A 1066 31.54 15.90 28.75
N GLU A 1067 30.41 15.74 29.44
CA GLU A 1067 29.40 16.80 29.60
C GLU A 1067 29.97 18.07 30.26
N ARG A 1068 30.81 17.91 31.29
CA ARG A 1068 31.49 19.06 31.93
C ARG A 1068 32.57 19.69 31.04
N ALA A 1069 33.22 18.89 30.19
CA ALA A 1069 34.17 19.39 29.20
C ALA A 1069 33.44 20.19 28.11
N LEU A 1070 32.32 19.70 27.59
CA LEU A 1070 31.48 20.38 26.60
C LEU A 1070 31.01 21.75 27.09
N ILE A 1071 30.64 21.89 28.38
CA ILE A 1071 30.32 23.20 28.96
C ILE A 1071 31.53 24.14 28.84
N ARG A 1072 32.72 23.73 29.29
CA ARG A 1072 33.92 24.59 29.23
C ARG A 1072 34.31 24.94 27.80
N GLN A 1073 34.20 23.97 26.89
CA GLN A 1073 34.49 24.14 25.47
C GLN A 1073 33.54 25.16 24.84
N TYR A 1074 32.23 25.00 25.05
CA TYR A 1074 31.23 25.96 24.56
C TYR A 1074 31.47 27.36 25.09
N GLU A 1075 31.81 27.50 26.37
CA GLU A 1075 32.11 28.81 26.95
C GLU A 1075 33.35 29.45 26.34
N ALA A 1076 34.41 28.67 26.09
CA ALA A 1076 35.61 29.15 25.43
C ALA A 1076 35.33 29.56 23.97
N ASP A 1077 34.52 28.79 23.25
CA ASP A 1077 34.12 29.12 21.88
C ASP A 1077 33.30 30.41 21.82
N MET A 1078 32.31 30.54 22.71
CA MET A 1078 31.49 31.73 22.79
C MET A 1078 32.31 32.96 23.21
N ASP A 1079 33.23 32.83 24.16
CA ASP A 1079 34.11 33.95 24.56
C ASP A 1079 35.07 34.37 23.43
N ALA A 1080 35.50 33.43 22.58
CA ALA A 1080 36.38 33.72 21.44
C ALA A 1080 35.66 34.39 20.26
N TRP A 1081 34.41 33.97 19.97
CA TRP A 1081 33.73 34.33 18.74
C TRP A 1081 32.55 35.30 18.88
N LEU A 1082 31.87 35.37 20.03
CA LEU A 1082 30.79 36.36 20.23
C LEU A 1082 31.27 37.82 20.04
N PRO A 1083 32.50 38.22 20.43
CA PRO A 1083 33.01 39.58 20.13
C PRO A 1083 33.20 39.88 18.64
N GLN A 1084 33.14 38.85 17.78
CA GLN A 1084 33.33 38.93 16.34
C GLN A 1084 32.00 38.78 15.56
N ASP A 1085 30.85 38.97 16.23
CA ASP A 1085 29.54 38.97 15.58
C ASP A 1085 29.43 40.10 14.53
N GLY A 1086 29.02 39.72 13.32
CA GLY A 1086 28.79 40.62 12.21
C GLY A 1086 28.09 39.91 11.04
N PRO A 1087 27.65 40.63 10.00
CA PRO A 1087 26.82 40.08 8.92
C PRO A 1087 27.41 38.86 8.20
N GLY A 1088 28.74 38.73 8.11
CA GLY A 1088 29.41 37.59 7.47
C GLY A 1088 29.63 36.37 8.39
N THR A 1089 29.59 36.53 9.71
CA THR A 1089 29.90 35.47 10.70
C THR A 1089 28.68 35.02 11.50
N ARG A 1090 27.58 35.79 11.48
CA ARG A 1090 26.38 35.56 12.30
C ARG A 1090 25.74 34.19 12.11
N GLU A 1091 25.56 33.73 10.87
CA GLU A 1091 24.94 32.41 10.61
C GLU A 1091 25.81 31.26 11.14
N ALA A 1092 27.13 31.35 10.96
CA ALA A 1092 28.06 30.36 11.51
C ALA A 1092 28.11 30.42 13.05
N LEU A 1093 27.99 31.61 13.64
CA LEU A 1093 27.87 31.80 15.10
C LEU A 1093 26.59 31.20 15.67
N VAL A 1094 25.45 31.41 15.01
CA VAL A 1094 24.16 30.80 15.38
C VAL A 1094 24.28 29.28 15.30
N ALA A 1095 24.81 28.74 14.20
CA ALA A 1095 25.04 27.31 14.03
C ALA A 1095 25.97 26.74 15.13
N LEU A 1096 27.04 27.46 15.50
CA LEU A 1096 27.93 27.08 16.60
C LEU A 1096 27.21 27.11 17.96
N ALA A 1097 26.39 28.14 18.19
CA ALA A 1097 25.61 28.31 19.42
C ALA A 1097 24.54 27.23 19.59
N GLU A 1098 23.91 26.77 18.50
CA GLU A 1098 22.88 25.73 18.48
C GLU A 1098 23.45 24.31 18.42
N LEU A 1099 24.71 24.14 18.05
CA LEU A 1099 25.37 22.83 17.94
C LEU A 1099 25.10 21.88 19.12
N PRO A 1100 25.07 22.32 20.40
CA PRO A 1100 24.76 21.42 21.51
C PRO A 1100 23.37 20.78 21.46
N LEU A 1101 22.42 21.37 20.73
CA LEU A 1101 21.08 20.80 20.54
C LEU A 1101 21.12 19.48 19.76
N SER A 1102 22.17 19.23 18.97
CA SER A 1102 22.41 17.96 18.27
C SER A 1102 22.92 16.83 19.20
N ILE A 1103 23.51 17.18 20.35
CA ILE A 1103 24.07 16.22 21.31
C ILE A 1103 22.94 15.67 22.20
N ARG A 1104 22.19 14.72 21.65
CA ARG A 1104 21.02 14.10 22.30
C ARG A 1104 21.30 12.66 22.70
N GLY A 1105 20.53 12.16 23.66
CA GLY A 1105 20.54 10.75 24.06
C GLY A 1105 21.31 10.52 25.35
N PHE A 1106 21.65 9.25 25.60
CA PHE A 1106 22.31 8.79 26.82
C PHE A 1106 23.39 7.77 26.46
N GLY A 1107 24.43 7.65 27.29
CA GLY A 1107 25.50 6.66 27.16
C GLY A 1107 26.08 6.60 25.74
N PRO A 1108 26.08 5.43 25.07
CA PRO A 1108 26.69 5.28 23.74
C PRO A 1108 26.02 6.15 22.67
N VAL A 1109 24.71 6.40 22.76
CA VAL A 1109 23.99 7.26 21.81
C VAL A 1109 24.47 8.70 21.93
N LYS A 1110 24.66 9.18 23.17
CA LYS A 1110 25.15 10.54 23.41
C LYS A 1110 26.60 10.71 22.98
N ALA A 1111 27.44 9.71 23.25
CA ALA A 1111 28.83 9.71 22.84
C ALA A 1111 28.99 9.79 21.32
N ALA A 1112 28.20 8.99 20.57
CA ALA A 1112 28.19 9.05 19.11
C ALA A 1112 27.74 10.43 18.60
N ASN A 1113 26.65 10.98 19.14
CA ASN A 1113 26.17 12.31 18.75
C ASN A 1113 27.17 13.43 19.12
N ALA A 1114 27.87 13.31 20.25
CA ALA A 1114 28.92 14.25 20.65
C ALA A 1114 30.12 14.21 19.69
N ALA A 1115 30.53 13.01 19.24
CA ALA A 1115 31.60 12.86 18.26
C ALA A 1115 31.23 13.46 16.90
N THR A 1116 29.99 13.26 16.43
CA THR A 1116 29.47 13.92 15.22
C THR A 1116 29.43 15.44 15.38
N ALA A 1117 28.96 15.93 16.53
CA ALA A 1117 28.92 17.36 16.83
C ALA A 1117 30.33 17.96 16.86
N GLU A 1118 31.34 17.25 17.37
CA GLU A 1118 32.72 17.75 17.38
C GLU A 1118 33.27 17.93 15.96
N LYS A 1119 33.03 16.98 15.05
CA LYS A 1119 33.42 17.15 13.64
C LYS A 1119 32.73 18.37 13.02
N ARG A 1120 31.43 18.53 13.27
CA ARG A 1120 30.67 19.69 12.79
C ARG A 1120 31.17 21.00 13.40
N ARG A 1121 31.62 20.99 14.65
CA ARG A 1121 32.25 22.14 15.30
C ARG A 1121 33.52 22.56 14.57
N GLU A 1122 34.39 21.61 14.25
CA GLU A 1122 35.63 21.89 13.51
C GLU A 1122 35.35 22.55 12.16
N GLU A 1123 34.35 22.06 11.42
CA GLU A 1123 33.88 22.66 10.16
C GLU A 1123 33.39 24.10 10.36
N ILE A 1124 32.52 24.34 11.35
CA ILE A 1124 31.97 25.68 11.63
C ILE A 1124 33.10 26.64 12.05
N LEU A 1125 34.03 26.19 12.89
CA LEU A 1125 35.17 26.99 13.32
C LEU A 1125 36.13 27.30 12.17
N ALA A 1126 36.33 26.36 11.23
CA ALA A 1126 37.09 26.62 10.01
C ALA A 1126 36.40 27.69 9.16
N SER A 1127 35.09 27.60 8.98
CA SER A 1127 34.30 28.62 8.27
C SER A 1127 34.36 30.00 8.94
N LEU A 1128 34.31 30.06 10.27
CA LEU A 1128 34.44 31.32 11.01
C LEU A 1128 35.82 31.97 10.81
N ARG A 1129 36.89 31.17 10.71
CA ARG A 1129 38.25 31.66 10.42
C ARG A 1129 38.42 32.21 9.01
N THR A 1130 37.62 31.74 8.05
CA THR A 1130 37.66 32.18 6.65
C THR A 1130 36.63 33.26 6.30
N GLY A 1131 35.93 33.83 7.30
CA GLY A 1131 34.98 34.93 7.12
C GLY A 1131 33.54 34.50 6.80
N GLY A 1132 33.17 33.23 7.03
CA GLY A 1132 31.79 32.72 7.07
C GLY A 1132 31.06 32.54 5.72
N GLY A 1133 31.69 32.87 4.59
CA GLY A 1133 31.04 32.89 3.27
C GLY A 1133 30.56 31.55 2.70
N GLU A 1134 31.10 30.41 3.14
CA GLU A 1134 30.70 29.09 2.63
C GLU A 1134 29.37 28.58 3.22
N LEU A 1135 29.06 28.89 4.49
CA LEU A 1135 27.81 28.47 5.14
C LEU A 1135 26.62 29.36 4.73
N ALA A 1136 26.86 30.65 4.42
CA ALA A 1136 25.83 31.56 3.93
C ALA A 1136 25.23 31.10 2.57
N ARG A 1137 26.02 30.43 1.72
CA ARG A 1137 25.57 29.88 0.42
C ARG A 1137 24.82 28.55 0.52
N ALA A 1138 24.89 27.86 1.66
CA ALA A 1138 24.20 26.58 1.88
C ALA A 1138 22.87 26.73 2.65
N ALA A 1139 22.58 27.96 3.13
CA ALA A 1139 21.35 28.32 3.84
C ALA A 1139 20.33 29.05 2.94
N GLU A 1140 20.74 29.47 1.73
CA GLU A 1140 19.86 29.76 0.59
C GLU A 1140 19.53 28.46 -0.15
#